data_AF-A0A8S1PY40-F1
#
_entry.id   AF-A0A8S1PY40-F1
#
_cell.length_a   1.000
_cell.length_b   1.000
_cell.length_c   1.000
_cell.angle_alpha   90.00
_cell.angle_beta   90.00
_cell.angle_gamma   90.00
#
_symmetry.space_group_name_H-M   'P 1'
#
loop_
_entity.id
_entity.type
_entity.pdbx_description
1 polymer ?
#
loop_
_entity_poly.entity_id
_entity_poly.type
_entity_poly.pdbx_seq_one_letter_code
_entity_poly.pdbx_strand_id
1 'polypeptide(L)'
;MGFDQQLMERFELLLPFVLETEGGQIYQQEYQNQPNNSRISQDSYNQYRNKKQKQNQNMVNQQIKDASLLSKEDIKEYYLDIFIKNKCDKILDLRTCYLYFDMVINIGSENATLIIQKACNSTLDGIFNKNIISIANNIEQNRLQKSIIDARKKQFQKFCELKPHIRKFEKDLNNRLSKIQERISQGLLNIDKTQNNRDTPNNQQGINIKNNQMKDIKQKINQPKASQKPINQQQVIDKLKVNQKEIQQNDNKINLYKLNKIKGVNKQTAQFLLDKNDNIHLSDLATVLLVYNDPNLDDKHKGICFSLDPIVQPNQEEFKQQEKVCWPDKFVNRNIIQDTEFAQILFETDYLLKLMSLGVQDDGKTPFQYPKELSDKGLKSCIAFGKGQFTKLLCRFWLVPQQCTYQFKDNKYIVNDIKIICQARQIERINSQLQDKQAQDINDMSYQFAQKFSELYDQIAIHYPIFNRLKQLFKAVALGKWMYQNRVKVDYQKLQEQIIKVNNQPKVIPILKFEQIGDESKIPVNYTLNEKIQKAKDYLIEKGHPTTQNLIDQVVQQIPDLKGYQISQQVFYTLGGIDPNCQNMIAQDFMKETKGEEEDQIEIPFFPCIKCKDCQRMVEKQLISLDQSKCSVHNDFTCFLCLELVTSEDKEPRCCVINNFKYIFHKECSEEYETILNRKKDLLDF
;
A
#
# COMPACT_ATOMS: atom_id res chain seq x y z
N MET A 1 11.72 -42.53 16.30
CA MET A 1 11.62 -42.53 14.83
C MET A 1 10.17 -42.47 14.30
N GLY A 2 9.13 -42.87 15.05
CA GLY A 2 7.74 -42.89 14.51
C GLY A 2 6.97 -41.56 14.48
N PHE A 3 7.32 -40.57 15.31
CA PHE A 3 6.58 -39.30 15.39
C PHE A 3 6.76 -38.44 14.13
N ASP A 4 7.98 -38.38 13.58
CA ASP A 4 8.29 -37.61 12.38
C ASP A 4 7.63 -38.22 11.14
N GLN A 5 7.46 -39.55 11.09
CA GLN A 5 6.81 -40.23 9.97
C GLN A 5 5.32 -39.90 9.89
N GLN A 6 4.58 -40.01 10.99
CA GLN A 6 3.15 -39.67 11.00
C GLN A 6 2.90 -38.18 10.69
N LEU A 7 3.80 -37.30 11.15
CA LEU A 7 3.74 -35.89 10.81
C LEU A 7 3.88 -35.68 9.29
N MET A 8 4.89 -36.30 8.69
CA MET A 8 5.15 -36.18 7.25
C MET A 8 4.03 -36.78 6.41
N GLU A 9 3.52 -37.95 6.77
CA GLU A 9 2.39 -38.59 6.08
C GLU A 9 1.15 -37.69 6.07
N ARG A 10 0.82 -37.06 7.22
CA ARG A 10 -0.30 -36.13 7.32
C ARG A 10 -0.08 -34.86 6.49
N PHE A 11 1.12 -34.30 6.54
CA PHE A 11 1.46 -33.10 5.76
C PHE A 11 1.40 -33.39 4.25
N GLU A 12 2.01 -34.49 3.80
CA GLU A 12 2.03 -34.90 2.40
C GLU A 12 0.64 -35.23 1.86
N LEU A 13 -0.22 -35.80 2.69
CA LEU A 13 -1.62 -36.02 2.35
C LEU A 13 -2.38 -34.70 2.16
N LEU A 14 -2.11 -33.68 2.98
CA LEU A 14 -2.85 -32.41 2.94
C LEU A 14 -2.34 -31.42 1.89
N LEU A 15 -1.04 -31.42 1.60
CA LEU A 15 -0.40 -30.43 0.75
C LEU A 15 -1.03 -30.34 -0.66
N PRO A 16 -1.30 -31.45 -1.39
CA PRO A 16 -1.93 -31.39 -2.71
C PRO A 16 -3.30 -30.71 -2.67
N PHE A 17 -4.08 -30.97 -1.63
CA PHE A 17 -5.44 -30.42 -1.52
C PHE A 17 -5.43 -28.89 -1.36
N VAL A 18 -4.50 -28.37 -0.57
CA VAL A 18 -4.37 -26.93 -0.35
C VAL A 18 -3.84 -26.23 -1.60
N LEU A 19 -2.92 -26.87 -2.34
CA LEU A 19 -2.36 -26.31 -3.58
C LEU A 19 -3.31 -26.43 -4.79
N GLU A 20 -4.17 -27.45 -4.87
CA GLU A 20 -5.08 -27.65 -6.01
C GLU A 20 -6.13 -26.55 -6.12
N THR A 21 -6.59 -26.03 -4.99
CA THR A 21 -7.59 -24.95 -4.96
C THR A 21 -7.00 -23.59 -5.34
N GLU A 22 -5.69 -23.51 -5.59
CA GLU A 22 -4.94 -22.27 -5.82
C GLU A 22 -4.56 -22.01 -7.28
N GLY A 23 -4.61 -23.04 -8.13
CA GLY A 23 -4.41 -22.93 -9.58
C GLY A 23 -5.45 -23.77 -10.31
N GLY A 24 -6.47 -23.15 -10.90
CA GLY A 24 -7.47 -23.87 -11.69
C GLY A 24 -6.81 -24.85 -12.67
N GLN A 25 -7.15 -26.14 -12.60
CA GLN A 25 -6.79 -27.21 -13.54
C GLN A 25 -5.34 -27.29 -14.05
N ILE A 26 -4.33 -26.76 -13.34
CA ILE A 26 -2.92 -26.86 -13.79
C ILE A 26 -2.20 -28.06 -13.15
N TYR A 27 -2.71 -28.63 -12.06
CA TYR A 27 -1.98 -29.67 -11.33
C TYR A 27 -2.13 -31.11 -11.87
N GLN A 28 -3.01 -31.39 -12.84
CA GLN A 28 -3.36 -32.80 -13.12
C GLN A 28 -3.06 -33.36 -14.51
N GLN A 29 -2.77 -32.61 -15.59
CA GLN A 29 -2.63 -33.29 -16.90
C GLN A 29 -1.48 -32.97 -17.87
N GLU A 30 -0.78 -31.83 -17.94
CA GLU A 30 0.22 -31.63 -19.05
C GLU A 30 1.42 -30.71 -18.76
N TYR A 31 2.08 -30.78 -17.59
CA TYR A 31 3.13 -29.81 -17.24
C TYR A 31 4.41 -30.44 -16.68
N GLN A 32 5.32 -30.85 -17.57
CA GLN A 32 6.67 -31.27 -17.20
C GLN A 32 7.73 -30.15 -17.32
N ASN A 33 7.49 -29.01 -18.00
CA ASN A 33 8.59 -28.10 -18.39
C ASN A 33 8.37 -26.58 -18.19
N GLN A 34 7.50 -26.09 -17.28
CA GLN A 34 7.42 -24.65 -16.96
C GLN A 34 7.47 -24.35 -15.45
N PRO A 35 8.06 -23.19 -15.05
CA PRO A 35 8.28 -22.83 -13.65
C PRO A 35 6.97 -22.71 -12.86
N ASN A 36 6.92 -23.45 -11.75
CA ASN A 36 5.77 -23.62 -10.87
C ASN A 36 5.36 -22.29 -10.21
N ASN A 37 4.12 -21.87 -10.43
CA ASN A 37 3.53 -20.72 -9.73
C ASN A 37 2.99 -21.17 -8.36
N SER A 38 3.91 -21.48 -7.43
CA SER A 38 3.61 -22.05 -6.11
C SER A 38 3.02 -21.05 -5.11
N ARG A 39 2.69 -19.81 -5.53
CA ARG A 39 2.28 -18.68 -4.67
C ARG A 39 3.26 -18.34 -3.53
N ILE A 40 4.44 -18.95 -3.53
CA ILE A 40 5.54 -18.53 -2.67
C ILE A 40 6.09 -17.24 -3.26
N SER A 41 5.84 -16.11 -2.60
CA SER A 41 6.47 -14.86 -3.01
C SER A 41 7.98 -14.93 -2.76
N GLN A 42 8.77 -14.23 -3.57
CA GLN A 42 10.22 -14.15 -3.36
C GLN A 42 10.55 -13.67 -1.93
N ASP A 43 9.80 -12.70 -1.42
CA ASP A 43 10.01 -12.15 -0.08
C ASP A 43 9.74 -13.20 1.02
N SER A 44 8.63 -13.94 0.91
CA SER A 44 8.31 -15.00 1.87
C SER A 44 9.33 -16.14 1.83
N TYR A 45 9.80 -16.53 0.63
CA TYR A 45 10.85 -17.54 0.49
C TYR A 45 12.20 -17.06 1.07
N ASN A 46 12.58 -15.81 0.78
CA ASN A 46 13.80 -15.19 1.31
C ASN A 46 13.78 -15.17 2.84
N GLN A 47 12.67 -14.77 3.46
CA GLN A 47 12.51 -14.77 4.92
C GLN A 47 12.65 -16.17 5.50
N TYR A 48 12.02 -17.17 4.88
CA TYR A 48 12.15 -18.58 5.26
C TYR A 48 13.61 -19.06 5.17
N ARG A 49 14.29 -18.82 4.04
CA ARG A 49 15.68 -19.23 3.81
C ARG A 49 16.66 -18.56 4.77
N ASN A 50 16.50 -17.26 5.00
CA ASN A 50 17.33 -16.51 5.94
C ASN A 50 17.20 -17.07 7.37
N LYS A 51 15.99 -17.45 7.79
CA LYS A 51 15.75 -18.09 9.09
C LYS A 51 16.44 -19.47 9.15
N LYS A 52 16.32 -20.29 8.12
CA LYS A 52 16.99 -21.61 8.01
C LYS A 52 18.52 -21.49 8.03
N GLN A 53 19.10 -20.54 7.30
CA GLN A 53 20.54 -20.28 7.29
C GLN A 53 21.07 -19.88 8.67
N LYS A 54 20.31 -19.08 9.44
CA LYS A 54 20.66 -18.74 10.82
C LYS A 54 20.62 -19.94 11.77
N GLN A 55 19.76 -20.92 11.50
CA GLN A 55 19.61 -22.12 12.33
C GLN A 55 20.60 -23.23 11.96
N ASN A 56 21.10 -23.24 10.73
CA ASN A 56 22.01 -24.28 10.23
C ASN A 56 23.24 -23.65 9.57
N GLN A 57 24.36 -23.60 10.32
CA GLN A 57 25.63 -23.01 9.88
C GLN A 57 26.15 -23.61 8.56
N ASN A 58 25.76 -24.85 8.22
CA ASN A 58 26.17 -25.51 6.98
C ASN A 58 25.44 -24.99 5.72
N MET A 59 24.41 -24.13 5.87
CA MET A 59 23.64 -23.58 4.74
C MET A 59 24.06 -22.16 4.32
N VAL A 60 25.04 -21.56 4.98
CA VAL A 60 25.43 -20.15 4.80
C VAL A 60 25.90 -19.83 3.37
N ASN A 61 26.38 -20.82 2.61
CA ASN A 61 26.91 -20.64 1.25
C ASN A 61 25.93 -20.98 0.12
N GLN A 62 24.69 -21.38 0.42
CA GLN A 62 23.71 -21.66 -0.64
C GLN A 62 23.05 -20.37 -1.12
N GLN A 63 23.22 -20.04 -2.41
CA GLN A 63 22.53 -18.93 -3.06
C GLN A 63 21.00 -19.12 -2.93
N ILE A 64 20.30 -18.05 -2.56
CA ILE A 64 18.84 -18.08 -2.47
C ILE A 64 18.28 -18.18 -3.89
N LYS A 65 17.54 -19.26 -4.16
CA LYS A 65 16.89 -19.48 -5.45
C LYS A 65 15.79 -18.45 -5.69
N ASP A 66 15.57 -18.11 -6.96
CA ASP A 66 14.35 -17.43 -7.38
C ASP A 66 13.14 -18.34 -7.09
N ALA A 67 12.05 -17.78 -6.56
CA ALA A 67 10.84 -18.50 -6.19
C ALA A 67 10.19 -19.22 -7.39
N SER A 68 10.40 -18.72 -8.61
CA SER A 68 9.97 -19.39 -9.84
C SER A 68 10.78 -20.64 -10.17
N LEU A 69 11.98 -20.79 -9.61
CA LEU A 69 12.91 -21.90 -9.85
C LEU A 69 12.91 -22.93 -8.72
N LEU A 70 11.92 -22.89 -7.82
CA LEU A 70 11.82 -23.85 -6.71
C LEU A 70 11.45 -25.24 -7.21
N SER A 71 12.19 -26.25 -6.74
CA SER A 71 11.82 -27.65 -6.96
C SER A 71 10.57 -28.01 -6.16
N LYS A 72 9.98 -29.18 -6.46
CA LYS A 72 8.87 -29.71 -5.66
C LYS A 72 9.26 -29.91 -4.20
N GLU A 73 10.50 -30.32 -3.96
CA GLU A 73 11.08 -30.50 -2.64
C GLU A 73 11.27 -29.16 -1.93
N ASP A 74 11.76 -28.12 -2.62
CA ASP A 74 11.87 -26.78 -2.04
C ASP A 74 10.51 -26.23 -1.60
N ILE A 75 9.47 -26.42 -2.43
CA ILE A 75 8.08 -26.03 -2.12
C ILE A 75 7.55 -26.82 -0.92
N LYS A 76 7.78 -28.13 -0.91
CA LYS A 76 7.38 -29.04 0.18
C LYS A 76 8.04 -28.65 1.50
N GLU A 77 9.35 -28.38 1.51
CA GLU A 77 10.07 -27.93 2.70
C GLU A 77 9.60 -26.58 3.22
N TYR A 78 9.29 -25.64 2.32
CA TYR A 78 8.74 -24.33 2.67
C TYR A 78 7.37 -24.47 3.36
N TYR A 79 6.45 -25.23 2.75
CA TYR A 79 5.12 -25.42 3.31
C TYR A 79 5.12 -26.28 4.58
N LEU A 80 6.08 -27.19 4.74
CA LEU A 80 6.27 -27.94 6.00
C LEU A 80 6.65 -27.01 7.15
N ASP A 81 7.55 -26.03 6.93
CA ASP A 81 7.86 -25.02 7.95
C ASP A 81 6.62 -24.19 8.31
N ILE A 82 5.81 -23.78 7.33
CA ILE A 82 4.53 -23.10 7.59
C ILE A 82 3.59 -23.98 8.42
N PHE A 83 3.45 -25.25 8.05
CA PHE A 83 2.58 -26.21 8.73
C PHE A 83 2.97 -26.38 10.21
N ILE A 84 4.26 -26.55 10.50
CA ILE A 84 4.78 -26.73 11.87
C ILE A 84 4.76 -25.41 12.64
N LYS A 85 5.20 -24.30 12.04
CA LYS A 85 5.25 -22.97 12.69
C LYS A 85 3.88 -22.54 13.19
N ASN A 86 2.83 -22.89 12.46
CA ASN A 86 1.45 -22.58 12.81
C ASN A 86 0.75 -23.70 13.58
N LYS A 87 1.50 -24.72 14.03
CA LYS A 87 1.02 -25.84 14.84
C LYS A 87 -0.16 -26.57 14.20
N CYS A 88 -0.21 -26.62 12.87
CA CYS A 88 -1.24 -27.37 12.15
C CYS A 88 -1.17 -28.86 12.51
N ASP A 89 0.03 -29.37 12.78
CA ASP A 89 0.29 -30.73 13.24
C ASP A 89 -0.40 -31.08 14.58
N LYS A 90 -0.71 -30.07 15.39
CA LYS A 90 -1.36 -30.24 16.70
C LYS A 90 -2.88 -30.36 16.64
N ILE A 91 -3.50 -30.13 15.49
CA ILE A 91 -4.93 -30.37 15.27
C ILE A 91 -5.10 -31.85 14.94
N LEU A 92 -5.80 -32.63 15.76
CA LEU A 92 -5.88 -34.08 15.61
C LEU A 92 -6.79 -34.51 14.45
N ASP A 93 -7.96 -33.89 14.30
CA ASP A 93 -8.86 -34.18 13.18
C ASP A 93 -8.28 -33.64 11.86
N LEU A 94 -8.08 -34.54 10.89
CA LEU A 94 -7.43 -34.22 9.62
C LEU A 94 -8.23 -33.22 8.76
N ARG A 95 -9.57 -33.22 8.86
CA ARG A 95 -10.46 -32.34 8.10
C ARG A 95 -10.41 -30.92 8.66
N THR A 96 -10.37 -30.78 9.98
CA THR A 96 -10.15 -29.49 10.66
C THR A 96 -8.74 -28.97 10.42
N CYS A 97 -7.73 -29.85 10.44
CA CYS A 97 -6.35 -29.52 10.10
C CYS A 97 -6.22 -28.98 8.67
N TYR A 98 -6.83 -29.66 7.69
CA TYR A 98 -6.90 -29.22 6.29
C TYR A 98 -7.48 -27.81 6.16
N LEU A 99 -8.64 -27.58 6.78
CA LEU A 99 -9.32 -26.29 6.73
C LEU A 99 -8.50 -25.15 7.37
N TYR A 100 -7.83 -25.43 8.49
CA TYR A 100 -6.96 -24.44 9.14
C TYR A 100 -5.70 -24.17 8.31
N PHE A 101 -5.05 -25.21 7.77
CA PHE A 101 -3.86 -25.06 6.94
C PHE A 101 -4.15 -24.28 5.64
N ASP A 102 -5.29 -24.55 5.00
CA ASP A 102 -5.81 -23.76 3.88
C ASP A 102 -5.92 -22.27 4.21
N MET A 103 -6.47 -21.93 5.38
CA MET A 103 -6.58 -20.55 5.82
C MET A 103 -5.20 -19.92 6.08
N VAL A 104 -4.30 -20.63 6.76
CA VAL A 104 -2.94 -20.12 7.03
C VAL A 104 -2.24 -19.71 5.73
N ILE A 105 -2.38 -20.51 4.68
CA ILE A 105 -1.77 -20.23 3.37
C ILE A 105 -2.46 -19.05 2.66
N ASN A 106 -3.79 -18.97 2.72
CA ASN A 106 -4.55 -18.00 1.91
C ASN A 106 -4.72 -16.62 2.54
N ILE A 107 -4.87 -16.55 3.86
CA ILE A 107 -5.21 -15.32 4.57
C ILE A 107 -4.21 -14.99 5.68
N GLY A 108 -3.14 -15.78 5.82
CA GLY A 108 -2.11 -15.62 6.83
C GLY A 108 -2.48 -16.25 8.18
N SER A 109 -1.45 -16.53 8.98
CA SER A 109 -1.56 -17.24 10.26
C SER A 109 -2.42 -16.53 11.30
N GLU A 110 -2.29 -15.21 11.39
CA GLU A 110 -3.00 -14.39 12.38
C GLU A 110 -4.51 -14.41 12.11
N ASN A 111 -4.93 -14.12 10.87
CA ASN A 111 -6.35 -14.16 10.49
C ASN A 111 -6.93 -15.57 10.60
N ALA A 112 -6.18 -16.60 10.16
CA ALA A 112 -6.60 -17.99 10.33
C ALA A 112 -6.83 -18.34 11.81
N THR A 113 -5.97 -17.82 12.69
CA THR A 113 -6.07 -18.00 14.15
C THR A 113 -7.26 -17.28 14.74
N LEU A 114 -7.53 -16.03 14.34
CA LEU A 114 -8.71 -15.29 14.78
C LEU A 114 -10.01 -15.99 14.36
N ILE A 115 -10.06 -16.59 13.16
CA ILE A 115 -11.22 -17.35 12.69
C ILE A 115 -11.46 -18.59 13.57
N ILE A 116 -10.42 -19.39 13.83
CA ILE A 116 -10.58 -20.61 14.63
C ILE A 116 -10.87 -20.28 16.09
N GLN A 117 -10.26 -19.25 16.67
CA GLN A 117 -10.58 -18.75 18.00
C GLN A 117 -12.05 -18.35 18.11
N LYS A 118 -12.56 -17.63 17.10
CA LYS A 118 -13.98 -17.27 17.03
C LYS A 118 -14.88 -18.49 16.91
N ALA A 119 -14.50 -19.49 16.10
CA ALA A 119 -15.27 -20.73 15.95
C ALA A 119 -15.26 -21.58 17.24
N CYS A 120 -14.19 -21.49 18.03
CA CYS A 120 -14.04 -22.12 19.34
C CYS A 120 -14.62 -21.30 20.50
N ASN A 121 -15.21 -20.12 20.26
CA ASN A 121 -15.64 -19.17 21.29
C ASN A 121 -14.54 -18.85 22.32
N SER A 122 -13.31 -18.66 21.86
CA SER A 122 -12.15 -18.31 22.67
C SER A 122 -11.76 -16.84 22.51
N THR A 123 -10.77 -16.39 23.28
CA THR A 123 -10.19 -15.04 23.18
C THR A 123 -9.64 -14.80 21.77
N LEU A 124 -9.92 -13.63 21.20
CA LEU A 124 -9.52 -13.22 19.85
C LEU A 124 -8.17 -12.46 19.87
N ASP A 125 -7.12 -13.11 20.37
CA ASP A 125 -5.78 -12.51 20.48
C ASP A 125 -4.87 -12.81 19.26
N GLY A 126 -5.32 -13.65 18.33
CA GLY A 126 -4.54 -14.04 17.15
C GLY A 126 -3.39 -15.01 17.44
N ILE A 127 -3.28 -15.53 18.67
CA ILE A 127 -2.21 -16.43 19.12
C ILE A 127 -2.71 -17.88 19.18
N PHE A 128 -2.16 -18.75 18.32
CA PHE A 128 -2.51 -20.18 18.30
C PHE A 128 -1.74 -20.96 19.38
N ASN A 129 -2.19 -20.85 20.63
CA ASN A 129 -1.56 -21.42 21.83
C ASN A 129 -2.09 -22.83 22.22
N LYS A 130 -1.58 -23.39 23.33
CA LYS A 130 -1.99 -24.74 23.80
C LYS A 130 -3.47 -24.80 24.18
N ASN A 131 -4.05 -23.70 24.67
CA ASN A 131 -5.45 -23.64 25.09
C ASN A 131 -6.39 -23.79 23.89
N ILE A 132 -6.18 -23.00 22.83
CA ILE A 132 -7.01 -23.10 21.63
C ILE A 132 -6.86 -24.45 20.92
N ILE A 133 -5.65 -25.03 20.91
CA ILE A 133 -5.43 -26.39 20.39
C ILE A 133 -6.24 -27.42 21.18
N SER A 134 -6.22 -27.33 22.51
CA SER A 134 -7.02 -28.21 23.38
C SER A 134 -8.51 -28.06 23.10
N ILE A 135 -9.02 -26.84 23.01
CA ILE A 135 -10.42 -26.57 22.70
C ILE A 135 -10.79 -27.12 21.32
N ALA A 136 -10.00 -26.82 20.29
CA ALA A 136 -10.25 -27.26 18.92
C ALA A 136 -10.28 -28.80 18.80
N ASN A 137 -9.44 -29.51 19.54
CA ASN A 137 -9.41 -30.98 19.53
C ASN A 137 -10.57 -31.63 20.31
N ASN A 138 -11.15 -30.91 21.27
CA ASN A 138 -12.22 -31.45 22.14
C ASN A 138 -13.65 -31.03 21.70
N ILE A 139 -13.80 -30.06 20.80
CA ILE A 139 -15.10 -29.71 20.21
C ILE A 139 -15.53 -30.78 19.19
N GLU A 140 -16.84 -31.00 19.05
CA GLU A 140 -17.41 -31.83 17.99
C GLU A 140 -16.99 -31.30 16.61
N GLN A 141 -16.26 -32.13 15.86
CA GLN A 141 -15.47 -31.67 14.72
C GLN A 141 -16.32 -31.15 13.55
N ASN A 142 -17.50 -31.72 13.29
CA ASN A 142 -18.35 -31.24 12.20
C ASN A 142 -18.92 -29.85 12.51
N ARG A 143 -19.33 -29.61 13.76
CA ARG A 143 -19.75 -28.29 14.25
C ARG A 143 -18.61 -27.29 14.20
N LEU A 144 -17.39 -27.68 14.58
CA LEU A 144 -16.22 -26.80 14.51
C LEU A 144 -15.93 -26.40 13.06
N GLN A 145 -15.87 -27.36 12.14
CA GLN A 145 -15.63 -27.12 10.71
C GLN A 145 -16.69 -26.19 10.10
N LYS A 146 -17.97 -26.43 10.39
CA LYS A 146 -19.07 -25.54 9.96
C LYS A 146 -18.88 -24.12 10.51
N SER A 147 -18.55 -24.00 11.79
CA SER A 147 -18.35 -22.71 12.46
C SER A 147 -17.15 -21.94 11.89
N ILE A 148 -16.06 -22.63 11.54
CA ILE A 148 -14.89 -22.04 10.88
C ILE A 148 -15.28 -21.51 9.49
N ILE A 149 -16.01 -22.30 8.69
CA ILE A 149 -16.45 -21.89 7.34
C ILE A 149 -17.36 -20.67 7.42
N ASP A 150 -18.32 -20.66 8.33
CA ASP A 150 -19.24 -19.54 8.54
C ASP A 150 -18.48 -18.29 9.03
N ALA A 151 -17.53 -18.44 9.94
CA ALA A 151 -16.68 -17.35 10.40
C ALA A 151 -15.81 -16.77 9.28
N ARG A 152 -15.24 -17.61 8.41
CA ARG A 152 -14.47 -17.18 7.23
C ARG A 152 -15.32 -16.41 6.23
N LYS A 153 -16.54 -16.88 5.92
CA LYS A 153 -17.50 -16.15 5.07
C LYS A 153 -17.84 -14.78 5.65
N LYS A 154 -18.19 -14.73 6.93
CA LYS A 154 -18.53 -13.47 7.62
C LYS A 154 -17.36 -12.48 7.63
N GLN A 155 -16.13 -12.95 7.87
CA GLN A 155 -14.96 -12.07 7.84
C GLN A 155 -14.70 -11.52 6.43
N PHE A 156 -14.85 -12.35 5.39
CA PHE A 156 -14.71 -11.89 4.02
C PHE A 156 -15.81 -10.89 3.62
N GLN A 157 -17.05 -11.10 4.06
CA GLN A 157 -18.14 -10.14 3.86
C GLN A 157 -17.83 -8.78 4.48
N LYS A 158 -17.34 -8.75 5.72
CA LYS A 158 -16.86 -7.51 6.36
C LYS A 158 -15.73 -6.85 5.56
N PHE A 159 -14.82 -7.65 5.01
CA PHE A 159 -13.75 -7.13 4.16
C PHE A 159 -14.28 -6.52 2.86
N CYS A 160 -15.31 -7.12 2.26
CA CYS A 160 -16.01 -6.57 1.10
C CYS A 160 -16.79 -5.28 1.43
N GLU A 161 -17.36 -5.16 2.63
CA GLU A 161 -18.02 -3.94 3.10
C GLU A 161 -17.02 -2.79 3.22
N LEU A 162 -15.85 -3.06 3.80
CA LEU A 162 -14.76 -2.09 3.93
C LEU A 162 -14.07 -1.77 2.59
N LYS A 163 -13.99 -2.76 1.69
CA LYS A 163 -13.29 -2.68 0.39
C LYS A 163 -14.16 -3.28 -0.73
N PRO A 164 -15.14 -2.54 -1.27
CA PRO A 164 -16.13 -3.08 -2.23
C PRO A 164 -15.53 -3.74 -3.49
N HIS A 165 -14.38 -3.28 -3.96
CA HIS A 165 -13.71 -3.84 -5.14
C HIS A 165 -13.24 -5.30 -4.96
N ILE A 166 -13.13 -5.78 -3.73
CA ILE A 166 -12.73 -7.16 -3.40
C ILE A 166 -13.89 -8.14 -3.60
N ARG A 167 -15.13 -7.66 -3.68
CA ARG A 167 -16.32 -8.49 -3.89
C ARG A 167 -16.25 -9.36 -5.17
N LYS A 168 -15.44 -8.97 -6.15
CA LYS A 168 -15.17 -9.80 -7.34
C LYS A 168 -14.60 -11.19 -7.02
N PHE A 169 -13.92 -11.35 -5.88
CA PHE A 169 -13.35 -12.62 -5.41
C PHE A 169 -14.31 -13.44 -4.54
N GLU A 170 -15.51 -12.93 -4.24
CA GLU A 170 -16.50 -13.64 -3.41
C GLU A 170 -16.94 -14.96 -4.04
N LYS A 171 -17.11 -14.97 -5.37
CA LYS A 171 -17.42 -16.18 -6.14
C LYS A 171 -16.33 -17.24 -5.97
N ASP A 172 -15.06 -16.83 -6.07
CA ASP A 172 -13.92 -17.73 -5.98
C ASP A 172 -13.76 -18.30 -4.57
N LEU A 173 -13.94 -17.46 -3.54
CA LEU A 173 -13.97 -17.92 -2.15
C LEU A 173 -15.09 -18.94 -1.92
N ASN A 174 -16.31 -18.66 -2.38
CA ASN A 174 -17.44 -19.57 -2.21
C ASN A 174 -17.20 -20.90 -2.93
N ASN A 175 -16.67 -20.87 -4.15
CA ASN A 175 -16.28 -22.08 -4.89
C ASN A 175 -15.22 -22.89 -4.12
N ARG A 176 -14.21 -22.22 -3.55
CA ARG A 176 -13.18 -22.88 -2.73
C ARG A 176 -13.79 -23.52 -1.49
N LEU A 177 -14.64 -22.80 -0.76
CA LEU A 177 -15.28 -23.32 0.44
C LEU A 177 -16.20 -24.50 0.13
N SER A 178 -16.95 -24.45 -0.98
CA SER A 178 -17.77 -25.59 -1.43
C SER A 178 -16.93 -26.82 -1.74
N LYS A 179 -15.78 -26.67 -2.43
CA LYS A 179 -14.84 -27.79 -2.67
C LYS A 179 -14.26 -28.35 -1.37
N ILE A 180 -13.91 -27.48 -0.42
CA ILE A 180 -13.42 -27.93 0.89
C ILE A 180 -14.51 -28.74 1.62
N GLN A 181 -15.75 -28.24 1.63
CA GLN A 181 -16.88 -28.96 2.23
C GLN A 181 -17.10 -30.32 1.59
N GLU A 182 -17.08 -30.39 0.26
CA GLU A 182 -17.21 -31.63 -0.50
C GLU A 182 -16.15 -32.67 -0.07
N ARG A 183 -14.88 -32.26 0.02
CA ARG A 183 -13.77 -33.14 0.47
C ARG A 183 -13.92 -33.59 1.92
N ILE A 184 -14.33 -32.67 2.80
CA ILE A 184 -14.61 -32.98 4.21
C ILE A 184 -15.71 -34.05 4.30
N SER A 185 -16.76 -33.95 3.47
CA SER A 185 -17.87 -34.91 3.42
C SER A 185 -17.48 -36.25 2.80
N GLN A 186 -16.60 -36.28 1.79
CA GLN A 186 -16.11 -37.51 1.16
C GLN A 186 -15.08 -38.28 2.01
N GLY A 187 -14.48 -37.59 3.00
CA GLY A 187 -13.39 -38.11 3.82
C GLY A 187 -12.05 -38.04 3.07
N LEU A 188 -11.06 -37.36 3.67
CA LEU A 188 -9.75 -37.11 3.04
C LEU A 188 -8.94 -38.39 2.74
N LEU A 189 -9.25 -39.50 3.41
CA LEU A 189 -8.54 -40.78 3.26
C LEU A 189 -9.05 -41.65 2.09
N ASN A 190 -10.19 -41.31 1.48
CA ASN A 190 -10.82 -42.14 0.45
C ASN A 190 -10.41 -41.78 -0.99
N ILE A 191 -9.58 -40.74 -1.17
CA ILE A 191 -9.32 -40.13 -2.48
C ILE A 191 -8.19 -40.86 -3.25
N ASP A 192 -7.18 -41.42 -2.56
CA ASP A 192 -6.10 -42.17 -3.24
C ASP A 192 -6.57 -43.48 -3.89
N LYS A 193 -7.63 -44.11 -3.36
CA LYS A 193 -8.18 -45.34 -3.94
C LYS A 193 -8.96 -45.11 -5.24
N THR A 194 -9.41 -43.89 -5.50
CA THR A 194 -10.21 -43.56 -6.70
C THR A 194 -9.38 -42.94 -7.82
N GLN A 195 -8.14 -42.50 -7.56
CA GLN A 195 -7.23 -42.01 -8.61
C GLN A 195 -6.40 -43.13 -9.24
N ASN A 196 -6.03 -44.19 -8.50
CA ASN A 196 -5.29 -45.34 -9.04
C ASN A 196 -6.12 -46.29 -9.93
N ASN A 197 -7.43 -46.06 -10.09
CA ASN A 197 -8.33 -46.87 -10.93
C ASN A 197 -8.81 -46.14 -12.20
N ARG A 198 -8.15 -45.04 -12.60
CA ARG A 198 -8.56 -44.23 -13.78
C ARG A 198 -7.86 -44.58 -15.10
N ASP A 199 -7.03 -45.62 -15.13
CA ASP A 199 -6.33 -46.08 -16.34
C ASP A 199 -7.07 -47.19 -17.12
N THR A 200 -8.41 -47.23 -17.07
CA THR A 200 -9.18 -48.05 -18.03
C THR A 200 -10.53 -47.39 -18.36
N PRO A 201 -10.85 -47.17 -19.64
CA PRO A 201 -12.13 -46.58 -20.01
C PRO A 201 -13.19 -47.67 -20.01
N ASN A 202 -14.06 -47.68 -19.00
CA ASN A 202 -15.37 -48.32 -19.15
C ASN A 202 -16.47 -47.34 -18.73
N ASN A 203 -16.98 -46.66 -19.74
CA ASN A 203 -18.04 -45.67 -19.68
C ASN A 203 -19.38 -46.38 -19.83
N GLN A 204 -20.15 -46.49 -18.75
CA GLN A 204 -21.62 -46.57 -18.76
C GLN A 204 -22.13 -46.73 -17.32
N GLN A 205 -22.39 -45.60 -16.62
CA GLN A 205 -23.43 -45.50 -15.56
C GLN A 205 -23.61 -44.11 -14.94
N GLY A 206 -22.83 -43.09 -15.30
CA GLY A 206 -22.87 -41.77 -14.64
C GLY A 206 -23.82 -40.70 -15.19
N ILE A 207 -24.61 -40.95 -16.25
CA ILE A 207 -25.27 -39.88 -17.02
C ILE A 207 -26.60 -39.39 -16.40
N ASN A 208 -27.25 -40.13 -15.50
CA ASN A 208 -28.63 -39.83 -15.12
C ASN A 208 -28.86 -38.83 -13.97
N ILE A 209 -27.83 -38.33 -13.28
CA ILE A 209 -28.03 -37.41 -12.13
C ILE A 209 -27.82 -35.93 -12.51
N LYS A 210 -27.12 -35.61 -13.60
CA LYS A 210 -26.78 -34.21 -13.96
C LYS A 210 -27.84 -33.46 -14.77
N ASN A 211 -28.85 -34.13 -15.33
CA ASN A 211 -29.81 -33.49 -16.24
C ASN A 211 -30.97 -32.76 -15.53
N ASN A 212 -31.24 -33.01 -14.25
CA ASN A 212 -32.35 -32.38 -13.53
C ASN A 212 -31.97 -31.07 -12.81
N GLN A 213 -30.70 -30.82 -12.50
CA GLN A 213 -30.27 -29.57 -11.85
C GLN A 213 -29.90 -28.43 -12.84
N MET A 214 -29.73 -28.73 -14.14
CA MET A 214 -29.36 -27.71 -15.14
C MET A 214 -30.54 -27.00 -15.82
N LYS A 215 -31.77 -27.48 -15.65
CA LYS A 215 -32.97 -26.84 -16.24
C LYS A 215 -33.44 -25.61 -15.44
N ASP A 216 -33.27 -25.59 -14.12
CA ASP A 216 -33.69 -24.46 -13.27
C ASP A 216 -32.72 -23.26 -13.31
N ILE A 217 -31.47 -23.46 -13.72
CA ILE A 217 -30.47 -22.38 -13.79
C ILE A 217 -30.59 -21.59 -15.11
N LYS A 218 -31.07 -22.22 -16.19
CA LYS A 218 -31.23 -21.55 -17.49
C LYS A 218 -32.42 -20.60 -17.56
N GLN A 219 -33.43 -20.72 -16.68
CA GLN A 219 -34.57 -19.79 -16.64
C GLN A 219 -34.31 -18.49 -15.87
N LYS A 220 -33.23 -18.39 -15.06
CA LYS A 220 -32.89 -17.17 -14.30
C LYS A 220 -31.83 -16.27 -14.95
N ILE A 221 -31.30 -16.63 -16.12
CA ILE A 221 -30.19 -15.91 -16.78
C ILE A 221 -30.68 -14.93 -17.88
N ASN A 222 -31.94 -14.98 -18.30
CA ASN A 222 -32.46 -14.15 -19.41
C ASN A 222 -33.23 -12.89 -18.98
N GLN A 223 -32.84 -12.22 -17.89
CA GLN A 223 -33.31 -10.85 -17.63
C GLN A 223 -32.21 -9.84 -17.95
N PRO A 224 -32.48 -8.80 -18.76
CA PRO A 224 -31.48 -7.79 -19.11
C PRO A 224 -31.13 -6.97 -17.87
N LYS A 225 -29.89 -7.10 -17.40
CA LYS A 225 -29.34 -6.20 -16.37
C LYS A 225 -29.12 -4.83 -17.00
N ALA A 226 -29.69 -3.80 -16.38
CA ALA A 226 -29.46 -2.41 -16.73
C ALA A 226 -27.95 -2.12 -16.75
N SER A 227 -27.45 -1.66 -17.89
CA SER A 227 -26.05 -1.25 -18.07
C SER A 227 -25.76 -0.08 -17.14
N GLN A 228 -24.90 -0.30 -16.14
CA GLN A 228 -24.26 0.82 -15.45
C GLN A 228 -23.33 1.50 -16.45
N LYS A 229 -23.72 2.70 -16.89
CA LYS A 229 -22.89 3.53 -17.76
C LYS A 229 -21.54 3.77 -17.07
N PRO A 230 -20.41 3.70 -17.79
CA PRO A 230 -19.12 4.08 -17.24
C PRO A 230 -19.19 5.52 -16.73
N ILE A 231 -18.62 5.76 -15.54
CA ILE A 231 -18.44 7.10 -15.01
C ILE A 231 -17.67 7.90 -16.05
N ASN A 232 -18.32 8.92 -16.61
CA ASN A 232 -17.76 9.74 -17.67
C ASN A 232 -16.51 10.46 -17.12
N GLN A 233 -15.38 10.38 -17.80
CA GLN A 233 -14.15 11.11 -17.43
C GLN A 233 -14.41 12.60 -17.24
N GLN A 234 -15.38 13.16 -17.98
CA GLN A 234 -15.87 14.51 -17.81
C GLN A 234 -16.43 14.79 -16.41
N GLN A 235 -17.12 13.83 -15.75
CA GLN A 235 -17.64 14.02 -14.39
C GLN A 235 -16.55 14.07 -13.32
N VAL A 236 -15.38 13.45 -13.58
CA VAL A 236 -14.22 13.53 -12.67
C VAL A 236 -13.49 14.86 -12.89
N ILE A 237 -13.34 15.29 -14.14
CA ILE A 237 -12.72 16.58 -14.50
C ILE A 237 -13.58 17.75 -14.08
N ASP A 238 -14.90 17.67 -14.25
CA ASP A 238 -15.84 18.67 -13.77
C ASP A 238 -15.80 18.74 -12.24
N LYS A 239 -15.63 17.62 -11.53
CA LYS A 239 -15.36 17.62 -10.08
C LYS A 239 -14.00 18.21 -9.71
N LEU A 240 -12.96 18.04 -10.52
CA LEU A 240 -11.64 18.65 -10.28
C LEU A 240 -11.65 20.16 -10.56
N LYS A 241 -12.36 20.61 -11.61
CA LYS A 241 -12.56 22.03 -11.93
C LYS A 241 -13.52 22.70 -10.95
N VAL A 242 -14.56 21.99 -10.49
CA VAL A 242 -15.44 22.41 -9.40
C VAL A 242 -14.65 22.45 -8.10
N ASN A 243 -13.80 21.47 -7.78
CA ASN A 243 -12.93 21.54 -6.59
C ASN A 243 -11.91 22.69 -6.71
N GLN A 244 -11.33 22.98 -7.89
CA GLN A 244 -10.43 24.12 -8.06
C GLN A 244 -11.17 25.46 -7.94
N LYS A 245 -12.38 25.56 -8.50
CA LYS A 245 -13.24 26.74 -8.34
C LYS A 245 -13.83 26.84 -6.94
N GLU A 246 -14.15 25.74 -6.26
CA GLU A 246 -14.58 25.68 -4.87
C GLU A 246 -13.42 25.92 -3.92
N ILE A 247 -12.18 25.59 -4.25
CA ILE A 247 -11.00 26.02 -3.49
C ILE A 247 -10.83 27.54 -3.65
N GLN A 248 -10.94 28.06 -4.88
CA GLN A 248 -10.92 29.52 -5.15
C GLN A 248 -12.15 30.27 -4.61
N GLN A 249 -13.30 29.62 -4.42
CA GLN A 249 -14.55 30.21 -3.90
C GLN A 249 -14.75 29.95 -2.39
N ASN A 250 -14.22 28.85 -1.83
CA ASN A 250 -14.15 28.60 -0.38
C ASN A 250 -13.04 29.43 0.28
N ASP A 251 -12.09 29.96 -0.49
CA ASP A 251 -11.26 31.11 -0.10
C ASP A 251 -12.06 32.33 0.36
N ASN A 252 -13.36 32.39 0.04
CA ASN A 252 -14.24 33.43 0.54
C ASN A 252 -15.25 33.00 1.62
N LYS A 253 -15.33 31.71 2.04
CA LYS A 253 -16.38 31.26 3.00
C LYS A 253 -16.04 30.12 3.99
N ILE A 254 -14.78 29.93 4.40
CA ILE A 254 -14.46 29.20 5.65
C ILE A 254 -13.51 30.04 6.49
N ASN A 255 -13.92 30.60 7.63
CA ASN A 255 -13.06 31.45 8.47
C ASN A 255 -11.99 30.65 9.26
N LEU A 256 -11.17 29.86 8.55
CA LEU A 256 -9.83 29.37 8.92
C LEU A 256 -8.74 30.43 8.62
N TYR A 257 -9.10 31.52 7.93
CA TYR A 257 -8.24 32.55 7.33
C TYR A 257 -7.59 33.58 8.27
N LYS A 258 -7.56 33.38 9.59
CA LYS A 258 -6.76 34.24 10.51
C LYS A 258 -5.53 33.54 11.11
N LEU A 259 -5.26 32.30 10.70
CA LEU A 259 -4.30 31.41 11.35
C LEU A 259 -2.89 31.52 10.74
N ASN A 260 -2.08 32.40 11.33
CA ASN A 260 -0.71 32.13 11.79
C ASN A 260 0.17 31.28 10.86
N LYS A 261 0.72 31.91 9.82
CA LYS A 261 1.74 31.29 8.98
C LYS A 261 3.04 31.20 9.77
N ILE A 262 3.58 29.99 9.84
CA ILE A 262 4.76 29.69 10.65
C ILE A 262 6.01 29.98 9.82
N LYS A 263 6.98 30.65 10.41
CA LYS A 263 8.31 30.89 9.84
C LYS A 263 9.40 30.09 10.54
N GLY A 264 9.18 29.77 11.81
CA GLY A 264 10.15 29.10 12.63
C GLY A 264 9.61 28.70 13.99
N VAL A 265 10.51 28.26 14.85
CA VAL A 265 10.20 27.81 16.20
C VAL A 265 11.29 28.25 17.16
N ASN A 266 10.92 28.68 18.36
CA ASN A 266 11.85 28.84 19.46
C ASN A 266 12.10 27.47 20.11
N LYS A 267 13.35 26.99 20.08
CA LYS A 267 13.76 25.70 20.64
C LYS A 267 13.41 25.54 22.12
N GLN A 268 13.55 26.61 22.91
CA GLN A 268 13.42 26.56 24.36
C GLN A 268 11.96 26.64 24.80
N THR A 269 11.19 27.57 24.22
CA THR A 269 9.77 27.77 24.58
C THR A 269 8.83 26.90 23.74
N ALA A 270 9.34 26.30 22.66
CA ALA A 270 8.57 25.65 21.61
C ALA A 270 7.57 26.59 20.90
N GLN A 271 7.58 27.91 21.14
CA GLN A 271 6.65 28.84 20.49
C GLN A 271 6.93 28.98 19.00
N PHE A 272 5.87 29.05 18.19
CA PHE A 272 6.00 29.30 16.75
C PHE A 272 6.22 30.79 16.50
N LEU A 273 7.12 31.07 15.57
CA LEU A 273 7.38 32.40 15.04
C LEU A 273 6.48 32.60 13.83
N LEU A 274 5.74 33.70 13.82
CA LEU A 274 4.79 33.99 12.75
C LEU A 274 5.34 35.03 11.79
N ASP A 275 4.99 34.89 10.52
CA ASP A 275 5.29 35.89 9.50
C ASP A 275 4.07 36.04 8.59
N LYS A 276 3.65 37.29 8.35
CA LYS A 276 2.50 37.57 7.48
C LYS A 276 2.79 37.16 6.02
N ASN A 277 4.07 37.17 5.65
CA ASN A 277 4.58 36.99 4.30
C ASN A 277 5.18 35.60 4.07
N ASP A 278 5.72 34.95 5.10
CA ASP A 278 6.39 33.66 4.99
C ASP A 278 5.47 32.50 5.36
N ASN A 279 5.46 31.46 4.53
CA ASN A 279 4.32 30.56 4.43
C ASN A 279 4.72 29.11 4.77
N ILE A 280 4.62 28.72 6.04
CA ILE A 280 4.40 27.31 6.42
C ILE A 280 2.99 27.23 7.01
N HIS A 281 2.12 26.42 6.43
CA HIS A 281 0.80 26.19 7.00
C HIS A 281 0.93 25.28 8.22
N LEU A 282 0.18 25.60 9.29
CA LEU A 282 0.15 24.79 10.51
C LEU A 282 -0.32 23.37 10.23
N SER A 283 -1.29 23.18 9.33
CA SER A 283 -1.78 21.85 8.91
C SER A 283 -0.68 21.00 8.27
N ASP A 284 0.19 21.62 7.47
CA ASP A 284 1.33 20.96 6.82
C ASP A 284 2.35 20.52 7.87
N LEU A 285 2.76 21.45 8.74
CA LEU A 285 3.71 21.17 9.81
C LEU A 285 3.18 20.12 10.78
N ALA A 286 1.89 20.16 11.10
CA ALA A 286 1.24 19.17 11.95
C ALA A 286 1.30 17.76 11.34
N THR A 287 1.02 17.65 10.04
CA THR A 287 1.11 16.39 9.30
C THR A 287 2.54 15.83 9.34
N VAL A 288 3.54 16.69 9.12
CA VAL A 288 4.97 16.32 9.20
C VAL A 288 5.36 15.85 10.60
N LEU A 289 5.00 16.59 11.64
CA LEU A 289 5.35 16.26 13.02
C LEU A 289 4.69 14.95 13.46
N LEU A 290 3.48 14.66 13.00
CA LEU A 290 2.83 13.37 13.26
C LEU A 290 3.59 12.21 12.61
N VAL A 291 4.08 12.37 11.39
CA VAL A 291 4.94 11.37 10.74
C VAL A 291 6.23 11.15 11.54
N TYR A 292 6.96 12.21 11.88
CA TYR A 292 8.24 12.08 12.56
C TYR A 292 8.14 11.55 14.01
N ASN A 293 7.05 11.85 14.70
CA ASN A 293 6.80 11.40 16.07
C ASN A 293 5.96 10.11 16.15
N ASP A 294 5.64 9.47 15.03
CA ASP A 294 4.89 8.24 15.03
C ASP A 294 5.72 7.09 15.64
N PRO A 295 5.28 6.45 16.73
CA PRO A 295 6.04 5.38 17.38
C PRO A 295 6.10 4.09 16.55
N ASN A 296 5.25 3.95 15.53
CA ASN A 296 5.24 2.77 14.65
C ASN A 296 6.16 2.92 13.43
N LEU A 297 6.83 4.07 13.29
CA LEU A 297 7.80 4.33 12.23
C LEU A 297 9.21 4.37 12.83
N ASP A 298 10.11 3.56 12.28
CA ASP A 298 11.53 3.73 12.52
C ASP A 298 12.09 4.91 11.70
N ASP A 299 13.30 5.36 12.01
CA ASP A 299 13.85 6.57 11.40
C ASP A 299 14.08 6.45 9.89
N LYS A 300 14.28 5.23 9.36
CA LYS A 300 14.43 5.01 7.91
C LYS A 300 13.09 5.10 7.16
N HIS A 301 11.96 4.85 7.82
CA HIS A 301 10.63 4.93 7.20
C HIS A 301 9.90 6.24 7.49
N LYS A 302 10.49 7.20 8.22
CA LYS A 302 9.92 8.55 8.43
C LYS A 302 10.07 9.48 7.22
N GLY A 303 10.69 9.01 6.14
CA GLY A 303 10.74 9.73 4.87
C GLY A 303 9.33 9.93 4.33
N ILE A 304 8.92 11.19 4.22
CA ILE A 304 7.71 11.56 3.49
C ILE A 304 8.06 11.61 2.02
N CYS A 305 7.30 10.95 1.16
CA CYS A 305 7.40 11.11 -0.29
C CYS A 305 6.10 10.71 -0.98
N PHE A 306 5.99 11.05 -2.25
CA PHE A 306 4.85 10.73 -3.10
C PHE A 306 5.30 10.29 -4.48
N SER A 307 4.60 9.37 -5.12
CA SER A 307 4.76 9.08 -6.55
C SER A 307 3.44 8.65 -7.20
N LEU A 308 3.37 8.80 -8.52
CA LEU A 308 2.42 8.03 -9.33
C LEU A 308 3.15 6.89 -10.01
N ASP A 309 2.94 5.68 -9.48
CA ASP A 309 3.62 4.47 -9.94
C ASP A 309 2.71 3.70 -10.90
N PRO A 310 3.24 3.20 -12.04
CA PRO A 310 2.45 2.40 -12.95
C PRO A 310 2.05 1.07 -12.29
N ILE A 311 0.80 0.66 -12.46
CA ILE A 311 0.35 -0.65 -12.01
C ILE A 311 0.78 -1.68 -13.04
N VAL A 312 1.83 -2.43 -12.73
CA VAL A 312 2.36 -3.50 -13.59
C VAL A 312 1.54 -4.77 -13.39
N GLN A 313 0.86 -5.23 -14.43
CA GLN A 313 0.21 -6.54 -14.44
C GLN A 313 1.08 -7.55 -15.20
N PRO A 314 1.15 -8.82 -14.76
CA PRO A 314 1.80 -9.87 -15.53
C PRO A 314 1.23 -9.91 -16.95
N ASN A 315 2.11 -9.92 -17.96
CA ASN A 315 1.77 -10.02 -19.39
C ASN A 315 1.14 -8.76 -20.03
N GLN A 316 1.19 -7.58 -19.40
CA GLN A 316 0.84 -6.32 -20.07
C GLN A 316 2.08 -5.62 -20.63
N GLU A 317 2.10 -5.40 -21.95
CA GLU A 317 3.12 -4.58 -22.61
C GLU A 317 2.94 -3.08 -22.36
N GLU A 318 1.70 -2.65 -22.07
CA GLU A 318 1.35 -1.26 -21.82
C GLU A 318 0.73 -1.08 -20.44
N PHE A 319 1.16 -0.01 -19.78
CA PHE A 319 0.54 0.45 -18.55
C PHE A 319 -0.81 1.10 -18.86
N LYS A 320 -1.84 0.77 -18.08
CA LYS A 320 -3.18 1.35 -18.20
C LYS A 320 -3.53 2.30 -17.06
N GLN A 321 -2.92 2.08 -15.90
CA GLN A 321 -3.27 2.75 -14.66
C GLN A 321 -2.00 3.05 -13.86
N GLN A 322 -2.10 4.03 -12.98
CA GLN A 322 -1.08 4.39 -12.01
C GLN A 322 -1.71 4.55 -10.62
N GLU A 323 -0.99 4.13 -9.58
CA GLU A 323 -1.37 4.22 -8.18
C GLU A 323 -0.76 5.49 -7.56
N LYS A 324 -1.55 6.22 -6.76
CA LYS A 324 -1.07 7.26 -5.85
C LYS A 324 -0.35 6.57 -4.68
N VAL A 325 0.97 6.60 -4.68
CA VAL A 325 1.77 6.00 -3.62
C VAL A 325 2.25 7.10 -2.67
N CYS A 326 1.79 7.03 -1.43
CA CYS A 326 2.22 7.91 -0.35
C CYS A 326 3.14 7.14 0.60
N TRP A 327 4.25 7.74 1.00
CA TRP A 327 5.08 7.26 2.10
C TRP A 327 5.03 8.26 3.24
N PRO A 328 4.91 7.79 4.50
CA PRO A 328 5.14 6.42 4.97
C PRO A 328 3.98 5.42 4.80
N ASP A 329 2.80 5.85 4.32
CA ASP A 329 1.56 5.05 4.31
C ASP A 329 1.73 3.65 3.71
N LYS A 330 2.50 3.53 2.62
CA LYS A 330 2.78 2.24 1.96
C LYS A 330 3.50 1.25 2.88
N PHE A 331 4.41 1.71 3.75
CA PHE A 331 5.18 0.85 4.64
C PHE A 331 4.35 0.30 5.79
N VAL A 332 3.51 1.15 6.39
CA VAL A 332 2.69 0.78 7.55
C VAL A 332 1.29 0.31 7.20
N ASN A 333 0.95 0.28 5.91
CA ASN A 333 -0.36 -0.12 5.40
C ASN A 333 -1.54 0.60 6.07
N ARG A 334 -1.37 1.91 6.35
CA ARG A 334 -2.42 2.80 6.86
C ARG A 334 -2.24 4.20 6.30
N ASN A 335 -3.34 4.95 6.22
CA ASN A 335 -3.34 6.31 5.67
C ASN A 335 -2.86 7.30 6.75
N ILE A 336 -1.57 7.65 6.79
CA ILE A 336 -1.04 8.72 7.65
C ILE A 336 -1.20 10.06 6.92
N ILE A 337 -0.70 10.15 5.69
CA ILE A 337 -0.79 11.36 4.87
C ILE A 337 -1.82 11.27 3.74
N GLN A 338 -2.16 10.07 3.26
CA GLN A 338 -2.97 9.84 2.04
C GLN A 338 -4.30 10.59 2.04
N ASP A 339 -4.94 10.77 3.20
CA ASP A 339 -6.24 11.44 3.32
C ASP A 339 -6.11 12.87 3.87
N THR A 340 -5.02 13.56 3.54
CA THR A 340 -4.73 14.93 3.99
C THR A 340 -4.50 15.85 2.81
N GLU A 341 -4.71 17.15 3.02
CA GLU A 341 -4.36 18.20 2.05
C GLU A 341 -2.88 18.11 1.64
N PHE A 342 -2.01 17.72 2.57
CA PHE A 342 -0.59 17.46 2.31
C PHE A 342 -0.40 16.51 1.12
N ALA A 343 -1.04 15.34 1.14
CA ALA A 343 -0.93 14.36 0.04
C ALA A 343 -1.65 14.84 -1.23
N GLN A 344 -2.69 15.66 -1.10
CA GLN A 344 -3.36 16.25 -2.26
C GLN A 344 -2.43 17.19 -3.01
N ILE A 345 -1.74 18.09 -2.30
CA ILE A 345 -0.77 19.01 -2.91
C ILE A 345 0.38 18.24 -3.56
N LEU A 346 0.90 17.19 -2.91
CA LEU A 346 1.91 16.33 -3.52
C LEU A 346 1.42 15.70 -4.83
N PHE A 347 0.19 15.16 -4.81
CA PHE A 347 -0.42 14.56 -6.01
C PHE A 347 -0.62 15.59 -7.12
N GLU A 348 -1.25 16.72 -6.84
CA GLU A 348 -1.56 17.75 -7.83
C GLU A 348 -0.29 18.31 -8.47
N THR A 349 0.77 18.49 -7.68
CA THR A 349 2.03 19.02 -8.18
C THR A 349 2.75 18.02 -9.11
N ASP A 350 2.83 16.75 -8.71
CA ASP A 350 3.43 15.69 -9.54
C ASP A 350 2.61 15.43 -10.82
N TYR A 351 1.28 15.47 -10.71
CA TYR A 351 0.38 15.32 -11.84
C TYR A 351 0.55 16.47 -12.85
N LEU A 352 0.60 17.72 -12.39
CA LEU A 352 0.82 18.88 -13.26
C LEU A 352 2.21 18.86 -13.91
N LEU A 353 3.25 18.50 -13.16
CA LEU A 353 4.60 18.30 -13.70
C LEU A 353 4.59 17.30 -14.87
N LYS A 354 3.86 16.20 -14.73
CA LYS A 354 3.71 15.18 -15.78
C LYS A 354 3.00 15.72 -17.01
N LEU A 355 1.88 16.43 -16.84
CA LEU A 355 1.17 17.08 -17.95
C LEU A 355 2.07 18.05 -18.71
N MET A 356 2.80 18.92 -17.99
CA MET A 356 3.78 19.83 -18.58
C MET A 356 4.83 19.03 -19.34
N SER A 357 5.50 18.08 -18.71
CA SER A 357 6.59 17.33 -19.33
C SER A 357 6.17 16.53 -20.57
N LEU A 358 4.96 15.97 -20.59
CA LEU A 358 4.40 15.30 -21.76
C LEU A 358 3.99 16.30 -22.84
N GLY A 359 3.66 17.53 -22.47
CA GLY A 359 3.16 18.54 -23.38
C GLY A 359 1.70 18.36 -23.75
N VAL A 360 0.92 17.68 -22.90
CA VAL A 360 -0.51 17.44 -23.12
C VAL A 360 -1.35 17.73 -21.88
N GLN A 361 -2.64 17.92 -22.09
CA GLN A 361 -3.65 17.99 -21.05
C GLN A 361 -4.01 16.60 -20.53
N ASP A 362 -4.96 16.53 -19.60
CA ASP A 362 -5.41 15.31 -18.93
C ASP A 362 -6.04 14.26 -19.87
N ASP A 363 -6.54 14.70 -21.03
CA ASP A 363 -7.03 13.84 -22.10
C ASP A 363 -5.93 13.08 -22.87
N GLY A 364 -4.66 13.41 -22.63
CA GLY A 364 -3.49 12.82 -23.30
C GLY A 364 -3.33 13.23 -24.77
N LYS A 365 -4.14 14.17 -25.26
CA LYS A 365 -4.25 14.53 -26.69
C LYS A 365 -4.13 16.01 -26.95
N THR A 366 -4.81 16.83 -26.15
CA THR A 366 -4.80 18.28 -26.31
C THR A 366 -3.45 18.83 -25.87
N PRO A 367 -2.75 19.66 -26.68
CA PRO A 367 -1.48 20.24 -26.28
C PRO A 367 -1.59 21.04 -24.97
N PHE A 368 -0.58 20.88 -24.12
CA PHE A 368 -0.45 21.69 -22.91
C PHE A 368 -0.12 23.14 -23.30
N GLN A 369 -0.92 24.08 -22.81
CA GLN A 369 -0.72 25.50 -23.08
C GLN A 369 0.16 26.11 -21.99
N TYR A 370 1.41 26.37 -22.34
CA TYR A 370 2.33 27.09 -21.48
C TYR A 370 2.03 28.59 -21.49
N PRO A 371 2.12 29.27 -20.34
CA PRO A 371 2.17 30.72 -20.28
C PRO A 371 3.23 31.27 -21.23
N LYS A 372 2.89 32.33 -21.95
CA LYS A 372 3.76 32.93 -22.96
C LYS A 372 5.13 33.28 -22.38
N GLU A 373 5.16 33.88 -21.19
CA GLU A 373 6.39 34.26 -20.48
C GLU A 373 7.34 33.07 -20.21
N LEU A 374 6.79 31.91 -19.86
CA LEU A 374 7.59 30.70 -19.63
C LEU A 374 8.08 30.10 -20.95
N SER A 375 7.24 30.14 -21.98
CA SER A 375 7.57 29.67 -23.33
C SER A 375 8.66 30.52 -23.98
N ASP A 376 8.57 31.85 -23.85
CA ASP A 376 9.56 32.82 -24.34
C ASP A 376 10.92 32.61 -23.65
N LYS A 377 10.91 32.14 -22.40
CA LYS A 377 12.11 31.74 -21.66
C LYS A 377 12.61 30.34 -21.99
N GLY A 378 11.94 29.61 -22.90
CA GLY A 378 12.35 28.31 -23.41
C GLY A 378 11.78 27.10 -22.67
N LEU A 379 10.79 27.28 -21.79
CA LEU A 379 10.05 26.14 -21.22
C LEU A 379 9.15 25.51 -22.29
N LYS A 380 9.25 24.20 -22.45
CA LYS A 380 8.48 23.40 -23.42
C LYS A 380 8.41 21.95 -22.93
N SER A 381 7.67 21.10 -23.63
CA SER A 381 7.58 19.68 -23.26
C SER A 381 8.91 18.97 -23.46
N CYS A 382 9.08 17.84 -22.76
CA CYS A 382 10.25 16.97 -22.87
C CYS A 382 10.51 16.58 -24.33
N ILE A 383 9.47 16.14 -25.05
CA ILE A 383 9.58 15.73 -26.45
C ILE A 383 10.06 16.88 -27.35
N ALA A 384 9.66 18.12 -27.06
CA ALA A 384 10.05 19.30 -27.84
C ALA A 384 11.53 19.72 -27.64
N PHE A 385 12.25 19.12 -26.69
CA PHE A 385 13.70 19.28 -26.55
C PHE A 385 14.49 18.36 -27.50
N GLY A 386 13.95 17.19 -27.85
CA GLY A 386 14.60 16.23 -28.75
C GLY A 386 14.52 16.60 -30.24
N LYS A 387 15.48 16.14 -31.05
CA LYS A 387 15.51 16.29 -32.52
C LYS A 387 15.50 14.93 -33.28
N GLY A 388 15.10 13.83 -32.64
CA GLY A 388 15.28 12.47 -33.18
C GLY A 388 14.03 11.59 -33.19
N GLN A 389 14.09 10.48 -33.94
CA GLN A 389 13.11 9.41 -33.87
C GLN A 389 13.22 8.68 -32.52
N PHE A 390 12.09 8.49 -31.83
CA PHE A 390 12.07 8.01 -30.46
C PHE A 390 11.74 6.51 -30.38
N THR A 391 12.64 5.73 -29.79
CA THR A 391 12.32 4.39 -29.29
C THR A 391 11.80 4.52 -27.86
N LYS A 392 10.51 4.24 -27.63
CA LYS A 392 9.80 4.17 -26.32
C LYS A 392 10.60 4.74 -25.14
N LEU A 393 10.38 6.01 -24.81
CA LEU A 393 11.02 6.64 -23.64
C LEU A 393 10.15 6.52 -22.40
N LEU A 394 10.75 5.97 -21.35
CA LEU A 394 10.24 5.95 -19.98
C LEU A 394 11.11 6.89 -19.14
N CYS A 395 10.60 8.10 -18.88
CA CYS A 395 11.28 9.08 -18.03
C CYS A 395 10.57 9.24 -16.69
N ARG A 396 11.34 9.48 -15.62
CA ARG A 396 10.81 9.93 -14.32
C ARG A 396 11.28 11.33 -14.01
N PHE A 397 10.37 12.20 -13.54
CA PHE A 397 10.74 13.49 -12.97
C PHE A 397 10.47 13.51 -11.48
N TRP A 398 11.47 13.95 -10.71
CA TRP A 398 11.38 14.09 -9.27
C TRP A 398 11.55 15.55 -8.87
N LEU A 399 10.60 16.10 -8.13
CA LEU A 399 10.81 17.40 -7.47
C LEU A 399 11.46 17.17 -6.11
N VAL A 400 12.63 17.77 -5.93
CA VAL A 400 13.41 17.62 -4.70
C VAL A 400 13.93 18.97 -4.22
N PRO A 401 14.04 19.20 -2.90
CA PRO A 401 14.69 20.39 -2.36
C PRO A 401 16.22 20.25 -2.49
N GLN A 402 16.81 21.06 -3.36
CA GLN A 402 18.26 21.10 -3.56
C GLN A 402 18.99 21.74 -2.38
N GLN A 403 18.41 22.83 -1.85
CA GLN A 403 19.04 23.66 -0.83
C GLN A 403 17.96 24.29 0.04
N CYS A 404 18.12 24.15 1.36
CA CYS A 404 17.33 24.87 2.35
C CYS A 404 18.21 25.90 3.05
N THR A 405 17.78 27.15 3.05
CA THR A 405 18.42 28.24 3.78
C THR A 405 17.70 28.46 5.10
N TYR A 406 18.46 28.49 6.19
CA TYR A 406 17.90 28.65 7.53
C TYR A 406 18.74 29.61 8.37
N GLN A 407 18.12 30.13 9.42
CA GLN A 407 18.76 30.95 10.45
C GLN A 407 18.55 30.33 11.82
N PHE A 408 19.56 30.44 12.67
CA PHE A 408 19.49 30.06 14.08
C PHE A 408 20.06 31.16 14.96
N LYS A 409 19.21 31.83 15.75
CA LYS A 409 19.60 32.95 16.64
C LYS A 409 18.70 32.97 17.86
N ASP A 410 19.25 33.22 19.05
CA ASP A 410 18.45 33.37 20.28
C ASP A 410 17.48 32.21 20.51
N ASN A 411 17.95 30.98 20.27
CA ASN A 411 17.18 29.74 20.28
C ASN A 411 16.04 29.65 19.24
N LYS A 412 15.86 30.64 18.38
CA LYS A 412 14.92 30.61 17.26
C LYS A 412 15.54 29.92 16.05
N TYR A 413 14.84 28.94 15.49
CA TYR A 413 15.16 28.30 14.22
C TYR A 413 14.15 28.72 13.16
N ILE A 414 14.63 29.35 12.09
CA ILE A 414 13.80 29.95 11.03
C ILE A 414 14.17 29.32 9.68
N VAL A 415 13.17 28.90 8.90
CA VAL A 415 13.36 28.36 7.54
C VAL A 415 13.07 29.46 6.52
N ASN A 416 14.11 30.11 6.02
CA ASN A 416 14.00 31.29 5.16
C ASN A 416 13.52 30.95 3.75
N ASP A 417 14.20 30.02 3.07
CA ASP A 417 13.87 29.68 1.69
C ASP A 417 14.33 28.27 1.33
N ILE A 418 13.66 27.66 0.36
CA ILE A 418 14.00 26.35 -0.19
C ILE A 418 14.07 26.43 -1.71
N LYS A 419 15.24 26.14 -2.25
CA LYS A 419 15.44 25.96 -3.69
C LYS A 419 14.99 24.56 -4.09
N ILE A 420 14.02 24.49 -4.99
CA ILE A 420 13.49 23.23 -5.55
C ILE A 420 14.09 23.02 -6.93
N ILE A 421 14.45 21.78 -7.23
CA ILE A 421 14.87 21.34 -8.55
C ILE A 421 14.02 20.17 -9.03
N CYS A 422 13.92 20.04 -10.34
CA CYS A 422 13.41 18.87 -11.03
C CYS A 422 14.61 17.99 -11.43
N GLN A 423 14.58 16.72 -11.05
CA GLN A 423 15.57 15.71 -11.44
C GLN A 423 14.96 14.74 -12.45
N ALA A 424 15.61 14.57 -13.60
CA ALA A 424 15.29 13.50 -14.53
C ALA A 424 15.97 12.20 -14.09
N ARG A 425 15.22 11.10 -14.10
CA ARG A 425 15.73 9.73 -13.91
C ARG A 425 15.27 8.85 -15.07
N GLN A 426 16.20 8.09 -15.61
CA GLN A 426 15.95 7.02 -16.56
C GLN A 426 15.52 5.77 -15.78
N ILE A 427 14.60 5.01 -16.36
CA ILE A 427 14.18 3.72 -15.80
C ILE A 427 14.94 2.62 -16.51
N GLU A 428 15.75 1.86 -15.78
CA GLU A 428 16.41 0.66 -16.27
C GLU A 428 15.71 -0.57 -15.67
N ARG A 429 15.49 -1.61 -16.49
CA ARG A 429 14.98 -2.88 -15.98
C ARG A 429 16.16 -3.78 -15.62
N ILE A 430 16.41 -3.94 -14.32
CA ILE A 430 17.49 -4.78 -13.78
C ILE A 430 16.83 -5.91 -13.00
N ASN A 431 17.09 -7.16 -13.38
CA ASN A 431 16.53 -8.36 -12.74
C ASN A 431 15.00 -8.31 -12.56
N SER A 432 14.27 -7.94 -13.62
CA SER A 432 12.80 -7.78 -13.63
C SER A 432 12.24 -6.66 -12.75
N GLN A 433 13.08 -5.91 -12.03
CA GLN A 433 12.67 -4.72 -11.27
C GLN A 433 12.99 -3.45 -12.05
N LEU A 434 12.16 -2.42 -11.87
CA LEU A 434 12.42 -1.09 -12.41
C LEU A 434 13.31 -0.35 -11.41
N GLN A 435 14.51 0.03 -11.85
CA GLN A 435 15.46 0.83 -11.07
C GLN A 435 15.60 2.22 -11.69
N ASP A 436 15.61 3.24 -10.85
CA ASP A 436 15.86 4.62 -11.25
C ASP A 436 17.37 4.87 -11.35
N LYS A 437 17.80 5.42 -12.48
CA LYS A 437 19.16 5.93 -12.67
C LYS A 437 19.08 7.40 -13.04
N GLN A 438 19.86 8.25 -12.38
CA GLN A 438 19.86 9.68 -12.69
C GLN A 438 20.29 9.91 -14.14
N ALA A 439 19.51 10.70 -14.89
CA ALA A 439 19.91 11.12 -16.23
C ALA A 439 21.11 12.08 -16.09
N GLN A 440 22.22 11.77 -16.74
CA GLN A 440 23.44 12.58 -16.70
C GLN A 440 23.82 13.17 -18.07
N ASP A 441 23.24 12.66 -19.16
CA ASP A 441 23.50 13.18 -20.49
C ASP A 441 22.81 14.54 -20.68
N ILE A 442 23.61 15.59 -20.88
CA ILE A 442 23.13 16.96 -21.12
C ILE A 442 22.32 17.08 -22.41
N ASN A 443 22.48 16.13 -23.33
CA ASN A 443 21.73 16.06 -24.57
C ASN A 443 20.44 15.25 -24.43
N ASP A 444 20.22 14.56 -23.31
CA ASP A 444 18.98 13.86 -23.04
C ASP A 444 17.85 14.87 -22.84
N MET A 445 16.76 14.71 -23.59
CA MET A 445 15.64 15.64 -23.56
C MET A 445 14.95 15.73 -22.19
N SER A 446 14.95 14.63 -21.42
CA SER A 446 14.43 14.62 -20.05
C SER A 446 15.34 15.44 -19.15
N TYR A 447 16.66 15.30 -19.31
CA TYR A 447 17.62 16.14 -18.60
C TYR A 447 17.40 17.63 -18.92
N GLN A 448 17.27 17.99 -20.21
CA GLN A 448 17.06 19.38 -20.64
C GLN A 448 15.74 19.96 -20.10
N PHE A 449 14.65 19.18 -20.15
CA PHE A 449 13.38 19.57 -19.52
C PHE A 449 13.56 19.82 -18.03
N ALA A 450 14.15 18.88 -17.30
CA ALA A 450 14.33 18.97 -15.86
C ALA A 450 15.23 20.15 -15.46
N GLN A 451 16.31 20.40 -16.20
CA GLN A 451 17.18 21.55 -16.01
C GLN A 451 16.41 22.86 -16.23
N LYS A 452 15.64 22.96 -17.32
CA LYS A 452 14.89 24.18 -17.63
C LYS A 452 13.75 24.44 -16.66
N PHE A 453 13.06 23.38 -16.24
CA PHE A 453 12.05 23.44 -15.20
C PHE A 453 12.65 23.92 -13.87
N SER A 454 13.83 23.42 -13.51
CA SER A 454 14.54 23.83 -12.29
C SER A 454 14.95 25.31 -12.34
N GLU A 455 15.45 25.78 -13.48
CA GLU A 455 15.83 27.19 -13.69
C GLU A 455 14.63 28.14 -13.53
N LEU A 456 13.47 27.72 -14.03
CA LEU A 456 12.26 28.55 -14.07
C LEU A 456 11.28 28.28 -12.93
N TYR A 457 11.64 27.46 -11.93
CA TYR A 457 10.71 26.96 -10.90
C TYR A 457 9.89 28.08 -10.23
N ASP A 458 10.55 29.13 -9.72
CA ASP A 458 9.86 30.22 -9.02
C ASP A 458 8.91 30.99 -9.97
N GLN A 459 9.24 31.08 -11.25
CA GLN A 459 8.37 31.73 -12.25
C GLN A 459 7.19 30.82 -12.63
N ILE A 460 7.41 29.51 -12.70
CA ILE A 460 6.34 28.51 -12.87
C ILE A 460 5.37 28.62 -11.69
N ALA A 461 5.86 28.80 -10.46
CA ALA A 461 5.04 28.93 -9.28
C ALA A 461 4.14 30.19 -9.24
N ILE A 462 4.50 31.25 -9.98
CA ILE A 462 3.64 32.44 -10.16
C ILE A 462 2.40 32.08 -10.99
N HIS A 463 2.59 31.33 -12.08
CA HIS A 463 1.51 30.93 -13.00
C HIS A 463 0.71 29.74 -12.49
N TYR A 464 1.35 28.87 -11.70
CA TYR A 464 0.78 27.64 -11.17
C TYR A 464 1.01 27.59 -9.65
N PRO A 465 0.10 28.19 -8.85
CA PRO A 465 0.28 28.37 -7.40
C PRO A 465 0.53 27.10 -6.60
N ILE A 466 0.16 25.93 -7.14
CA ILE A 466 0.41 24.64 -6.51
C ILE A 466 1.90 24.37 -6.27
N PHE A 467 2.80 24.84 -7.15
CA PHE A 467 4.24 24.75 -6.93
C PHE A 467 4.71 25.66 -5.80
N ASN A 468 4.07 26.81 -5.60
CA ASN A 468 4.33 27.63 -4.42
C ASN A 468 3.89 26.90 -3.14
N ARG A 469 2.71 26.26 -3.12
CA ARG A 469 2.30 25.41 -1.99
C ARG A 469 3.25 24.24 -1.75
N LEU A 470 3.80 23.63 -2.80
CA LEU A 470 4.84 22.60 -2.64
C LEU A 470 6.09 23.15 -1.93
N LYS A 471 6.55 24.36 -2.28
CA LYS A 471 7.67 25.03 -1.60
C LYS A 471 7.42 25.20 -0.11
N GLN A 472 6.19 25.56 0.26
CA GLN A 472 5.76 25.69 1.65
C GLN A 472 5.72 24.34 2.40
N LEU A 473 5.27 23.27 1.74
CA LEU A 473 5.34 21.91 2.28
C LEU A 473 6.77 21.49 2.56
N PHE A 474 7.70 21.78 1.64
CA PHE A 474 9.11 21.46 1.85
C PHE A 474 9.69 22.21 3.05
N LYS A 475 9.26 23.47 3.26
CA LYS A 475 9.64 24.23 4.46
C LYS A 475 9.08 23.58 5.73
N ALA A 476 7.83 23.11 5.69
CA ALA A 476 7.21 22.36 6.78
C ALA A 476 8.00 21.08 7.11
N VAL A 477 8.43 20.34 6.08
CA VAL A 477 9.25 19.12 6.24
C VAL A 477 10.61 19.45 6.86
N ALA A 478 11.28 20.48 6.37
CA ALA A 478 12.57 20.93 6.92
C ALA A 478 12.45 21.35 8.40
N LEU A 479 11.43 22.15 8.74
CA LEU A 479 11.16 22.60 10.10
C LEU A 479 10.79 21.43 11.02
N GLY A 480 9.86 20.57 10.61
CA GLY A 480 9.41 19.42 11.40
C GLY A 480 10.52 18.39 11.64
N LYS A 481 11.37 18.13 10.62
CA LYS A 481 12.55 17.28 10.77
C LYS A 481 13.53 17.85 11.79
N TRP A 482 13.81 19.16 11.71
CA TRP A 482 14.69 19.83 12.67
C TRP A 482 14.13 19.79 14.10
N MET A 483 12.83 20.05 14.27
CA MET A 483 12.13 19.98 15.55
C MET A 483 12.25 18.59 16.18
N TYR A 484 12.00 17.55 15.38
CA TYR A 484 12.12 16.16 15.79
C TYR A 484 13.56 15.83 16.24
N GLN A 485 14.56 16.15 15.42
CA GLN A 485 15.97 15.90 15.72
C GLN A 485 16.46 16.66 16.97
N ASN A 486 15.91 17.84 17.23
CA ASN A 486 16.24 18.67 18.39
C ASN A 486 15.35 18.42 19.61
N ARG A 487 14.47 17.39 19.55
CA ARG A 487 13.55 17.00 20.63
C ARG A 487 12.67 18.17 21.11
N VAL A 488 12.25 19.02 20.18
CA VAL A 488 11.24 20.05 20.47
C VAL A 488 9.94 19.32 20.82
N LYS A 489 9.40 19.62 22.00
CA LYS A 489 8.19 18.95 22.49
C LYS A 489 6.99 19.36 21.63
N VAL A 490 6.15 18.39 21.29
CA VAL A 490 4.93 18.60 20.51
C VAL A 490 3.76 17.90 21.20
N ASP A 491 2.58 18.51 21.13
CA ASP A 491 1.33 17.94 21.64
C ASP A 491 0.66 17.14 20.53
N TYR A 492 0.76 15.81 20.60
CA TYR A 492 0.28 14.92 19.54
C TYR A 492 -1.23 15.07 19.28
N GLN A 493 -2.04 15.25 20.31
CA GLN A 493 -3.50 15.37 20.16
C GLN A 493 -3.86 16.65 19.41
N LYS A 494 -3.23 17.78 19.77
CA LYS A 494 -3.46 19.04 19.08
C LYS A 494 -2.99 18.99 17.63
N LEU A 495 -1.87 18.34 17.35
CA LEU A 495 -1.43 18.16 15.96
C LEU A 495 -2.50 17.45 15.13
N GLN A 496 -3.19 16.44 15.69
CA GLN A 496 -4.28 15.76 14.99
C GLN A 496 -5.46 16.69 14.66
N GLU A 497 -5.79 17.61 15.57
CA GLU A 497 -6.86 18.60 15.37
C GLU A 497 -6.52 19.64 14.29
N GLN A 498 -5.23 19.87 14.03
CA GLN A 498 -4.77 20.81 12.99
C GLN A 498 -4.67 20.19 11.59
N ILE A 499 -4.78 18.87 11.44
CA ILE A 499 -4.71 18.24 10.11
C ILE A 499 -5.98 18.55 9.32
N ILE A 500 -5.82 19.07 8.11
CA ILE A 500 -6.90 19.18 7.14
C ILE A 500 -7.05 17.84 6.41
N LYS A 501 -8.16 17.15 6.69
CA LYS A 501 -8.51 15.90 6.02
C LYS A 501 -9.21 16.18 4.70
N VAL A 502 -8.82 15.45 3.65
CA VAL A 502 -9.40 15.56 2.31
C VAL A 502 -9.63 14.17 1.72
N ASN A 503 -10.63 14.05 0.84
CA ASN A 503 -10.93 12.79 0.18
C ASN A 503 -10.09 12.64 -1.11
N ASN A 504 -8.93 11.98 -1.01
CA ASN A 504 -8.00 11.80 -2.14
C ASN A 504 -8.34 10.63 -3.08
N GLN A 505 -9.58 10.17 -3.11
CA GLN A 505 -10.05 9.12 -4.02
C GLN A 505 -10.25 9.64 -5.47
N PRO A 506 -10.04 8.79 -6.49
CA PRO A 506 -9.59 7.40 -6.41
C PRO A 506 -8.07 7.31 -6.15
N LYS A 507 -7.64 6.24 -5.46
CA LYS A 507 -6.21 5.90 -5.27
C LYS A 507 -5.50 5.51 -6.57
N VAL A 508 -6.26 5.09 -7.58
CA VAL A 508 -5.75 4.68 -8.88
C VAL A 508 -6.36 5.60 -9.93
N ILE A 509 -5.52 6.12 -10.82
CA ILE A 509 -5.94 6.97 -11.93
C ILE A 509 -5.49 6.35 -13.26
N PRO A 510 -6.11 6.74 -14.39
CA PRO A 510 -5.57 6.42 -15.70
C PRO A 510 -4.11 6.88 -15.81
N ILE A 511 -3.30 6.10 -16.53
CA ILE A 511 -1.93 6.55 -16.79
C ILE A 511 -1.93 7.77 -17.72
N LEU A 512 -1.09 8.75 -17.39
CA LEU A 512 -0.79 9.83 -18.30
C LEU A 512 0.14 9.33 -19.40
N LYS A 513 -0.29 9.48 -20.64
CA LYS A 513 0.51 9.15 -21.81
C LYS A 513 0.26 10.15 -22.93
N PHE A 514 1.29 10.39 -23.72
CA PHE A 514 1.16 11.05 -25.00
C PHE A 514 1.31 10.00 -26.10
N GLU A 515 0.31 9.95 -26.98
CA GLU A 515 0.31 9.07 -28.14
C GLU A 515 0.51 9.91 -29.39
N GLN A 516 1.72 9.87 -29.93
CA GLN A 516 1.96 10.40 -31.27
C GLN A 516 1.68 9.29 -32.28
N ILE A 517 0.59 9.46 -33.02
CA ILE A 517 0.41 8.71 -34.27
C ILE A 517 1.40 9.35 -35.23
N GLY A 518 2.58 8.74 -35.40
CA GLY A 518 3.51 9.18 -36.43
C GLY A 518 2.83 9.12 -37.80
N ASP A 519 3.29 9.95 -38.75
CA ASP A 519 2.97 9.75 -40.17
C ASP A 519 3.12 8.27 -40.48
N GLU A 520 2.12 7.66 -41.13
CA GLU A 520 1.95 6.21 -41.33
C GLU A 520 3.19 5.50 -41.89
N SER A 521 4.27 5.37 -41.12
CA SER A 521 5.37 4.50 -41.40
C SER A 521 4.85 3.11 -41.08
N LYS A 522 4.12 2.58 -42.06
CA LYS A 522 3.60 1.23 -42.14
C LYS A 522 4.79 0.29 -42.10
N ILE A 523 5.13 -0.19 -40.90
CA ILE A 523 6.19 -1.19 -40.76
C ILE A 523 5.60 -2.51 -41.24
N PRO A 524 6.14 -3.14 -42.30
CA PRO A 524 5.64 -4.42 -42.76
C PRO A 524 5.85 -5.47 -41.66
N VAL A 525 4.76 -6.09 -41.21
CA VAL A 525 4.81 -7.24 -40.30
C VAL A 525 4.73 -8.47 -41.17
N ASN A 526 5.73 -9.34 -41.07
CA ASN A 526 5.74 -10.60 -41.81
C ASN A 526 5.25 -11.75 -40.92
N TYR A 527 4.66 -12.79 -41.52
CA TYR A 527 4.41 -14.04 -40.81
C TYR A 527 5.73 -14.71 -40.45
N THR A 528 5.83 -15.21 -39.22
CA THR A 528 6.84 -16.20 -38.89
C THR A 528 6.54 -17.53 -39.60
N LEU A 529 7.56 -18.34 -39.86
CA LEU A 529 7.38 -19.66 -40.46
C LEU A 529 6.38 -20.53 -39.67
N ASN A 530 6.44 -20.48 -38.35
CA ASN A 530 5.52 -21.23 -37.48
C ASN A 530 4.06 -20.75 -37.61
N GLU A 531 3.83 -19.44 -37.72
CA GLU A 531 2.49 -18.91 -37.98
C GLU A 531 1.98 -19.32 -39.37
N LYS A 532 2.85 -19.35 -40.39
CA LYS A 532 2.47 -19.89 -41.71
C LYS A 532 2.10 -21.36 -41.63
N ILE A 533 2.90 -22.17 -40.94
CA ILE A 533 2.64 -23.61 -40.74
C ILE A 533 1.29 -23.81 -40.03
N GLN A 534 1.01 -23.03 -38.99
CA GLN A 534 -0.26 -23.14 -38.28
C GLN A 534 -1.45 -22.76 -39.16
N LYS A 535 -1.36 -21.64 -39.88
CA LYS A 535 -2.40 -21.23 -40.84
C LYS A 535 -2.62 -22.27 -41.94
N ALA A 536 -1.55 -22.89 -42.43
CA ALA A 536 -1.63 -23.96 -43.41
C ALA A 536 -2.37 -25.19 -42.86
N LYS A 537 -2.10 -25.58 -41.60
CA LYS A 537 -2.82 -26.67 -40.93
C LYS A 537 -4.30 -26.34 -40.76
N ASP A 538 -4.62 -25.15 -40.28
CA ASP A 538 -6.00 -24.71 -40.05
C ASP A 538 -6.80 -24.73 -41.38
N TYR A 539 -6.19 -24.24 -42.46
CA TYR A 539 -6.78 -24.26 -43.80
C TYR A 539 -7.03 -25.68 -44.31
N LEU A 540 -6.06 -26.60 -44.16
CA LEU A 540 -6.22 -28.00 -44.57
C LEU A 540 -7.34 -28.69 -43.79
N ILE A 541 -7.43 -28.45 -42.48
CA ILE A 541 -8.51 -28.98 -41.62
C ILE A 541 -9.87 -28.45 -42.08
N GLU A 542 -10.00 -27.15 -42.33
CA GLU A 542 -11.25 -26.52 -42.79
C GLU A 542 -11.74 -27.10 -44.12
N LYS A 543 -10.80 -27.43 -45.03
CA LYS A 543 -11.11 -28.06 -46.33
C LYS A 543 -11.27 -29.58 -46.26
N GLY A 544 -11.12 -30.20 -45.09
CA GLY A 544 -11.21 -31.65 -44.93
C GLY A 544 -10.05 -32.42 -45.56
N HIS A 545 -8.90 -31.78 -45.75
CA HIS A 545 -7.67 -32.41 -46.24
C HIS A 545 -6.81 -32.95 -45.09
N PRO A 546 -6.02 -34.01 -45.32
CA PRO A 546 -5.10 -34.52 -44.30
C PRO A 546 -3.95 -33.52 -44.07
N THR A 547 -3.56 -33.35 -42.81
CA THR A 547 -2.49 -32.44 -42.37
C THR A 547 -1.10 -33.08 -42.46
N THR A 548 -0.77 -33.66 -43.63
CA THR A 548 0.56 -34.24 -43.86
C THR A 548 1.62 -33.14 -44.06
N GLN A 549 2.87 -33.42 -43.71
CA GLN A 549 3.96 -32.43 -43.82
C GLN A 549 4.10 -31.88 -45.25
N ASN A 550 4.02 -32.73 -46.27
CA ASN A 550 4.11 -32.30 -47.67
C ASN A 550 3.00 -31.31 -48.07
N LEU A 551 1.76 -31.52 -47.62
CA LEU A 551 0.65 -30.61 -47.91
C LEU A 551 0.79 -29.30 -47.13
N ILE A 552 1.25 -29.37 -45.88
CA ILE A 552 1.56 -28.20 -45.06
C ILE A 552 2.63 -27.36 -45.76
N ASP A 553 3.74 -27.96 -46.20
CA ASP A 553 4.84 -27.25 -46.85
C ASP A 553 4.39 -26.58 -48.16
N GLN A 554 3.55 -27.25 -48.96
CA GLN A 554 2.95 -26.68 -50.16
C GLN A 554 2.07 -25.45 -49.87
N VAL A 555 1.22 -25.53 -48.84
CA VAL A 555 0.34 -24.41 -48.47
C VAL A 555 1.12 -23.27 -47.83
N VAL A 556 2.16 -23.56 -47.04
CA VAL A 556 3.05 -22.55 -46.44
C VAL A 556 3.71 -21.65 -47.49
N GLN A 557 4.12 -22.23 -48.63
CA GLN A 557 4.71 -21.47 -49.74
C GLN A 557 3.72 -20.50 -50.40
N GLN A 558 2.41 -20.75 -50.28
CA GLN A 558 1.36 -19.90 -50.86
C GLN A 558 0.92 -18.78 -49.90
N ILE A 559 1.28 -18.84 -48.61
CA ILE A 559 0.96 -17.79 -47.65
C ILE A 559 1.93 -16.61 -47.88
N PRO A 560 1.45 -15.40 -48.19
CA PRO A 560 2.32 -14.24 -48.40
C PRO A 560 3.17 -13.97 -47.16
N ASP A 561 4.39 -13.46 -47.35
CA ASP A 561 5.25 -13.07 -46.22
C ASP A 561 4.60 -11.97 -45.40
N LEU A 562 4.00 -10.98 -46.06
CA LEU A 562 3.37 -9.83 -45.41
C LEU A 562 2.05 -10.23 -44.72
N LYS A 563 2.04 -10.14 -43.40
CA LYS A 563 0.86 -10.29 -42.54
C LYS A 563 0.01 -9.02 -42.48
N GLY A 564 0.65 -7.87 -42.64
CA GLY A 564 0.02 -6.56 -42.64
C GLY A 564 1.03 -5.47 -42.33
N TYR A 565 0.55 -4.31 -41.92
CA TYR A 565 1.40 -3.23 -41.47
C TYR A 565 1.12 -2.91 -40.00
N GLN A 566 2.17 -2.80 -39.21
CA GLN A 566 2.08 -2.26 -37.87
C GLN A 566 2.28 -0.75 -37.98
N ILE A 567 1.30 -0.01 -37.48
CA ILE A 567 1.46 1.42 -37.27
C ILE A 567 2.39 1.56 -36.07
N SER A 568 3.56 2.16 -36.29
CA SER A 568 4.48 2.54 -35.22
C SER A 568 3.81 3.62 -34.36
N GLN A 569 3.13 3.20 -33.30
CA GLN A 569 2.66 4.13 -32.27
C GLN A 569 3.81 4.36 -31.29
N GLN A 570 4.29 5.60 -31.23
CA GLN A 570 5.22 6.03 -30.19
C GLN A 570 4.39 6.48 -29.00
N VAL A 571 4.41 5.68 -27.94
CA VAL A 571 3.77 6.01 -26.68
C VAL A 571 4.83 6.52 -25.72
N PHE A 572 4.60 7.73 -25.21
CA PHE A 572 5.47 8.37 -24.22
C PHE A 572 4.79 8.34 -22.87
N TYR A 573 5.53 7.87 -21.87
CA TYR A 573 5.09 7.89 -20.48
C TYR A 573 6.03 8.78 -19.67
N THR A 574 5.43 9.56 -18.79
CA THR A 574 6.17 10.25 -17.75
C THR A 574 5.70 9.75 -16.39
N LEU A 575 6.64 9.19 -15.65
CA LEU A 575 6.48 8.74 -14.29
C LEU A 575 7.25 9.68 -13.35
N GLY A 576 7.30 9.38 -12.06
CA GLY A 576 8.01 10.24 -11.10
C GLY A 576 7.21 10.53 -9.85
N GLY A 577 7.73 11.47 -9.07
CA GLY A 577 7.23 11.76 -7.75
C GLY A 577 7.84 13.01 -7.12
N ILE A 578 7.64 13.13 -5.83
CA ILE A 578 8.11 14.23 -5.01
C ILE A 578 8.80 13.67 -3.79
N ASP A 579 10.04 14.11 -3.57
CA ASP A 579 10.81 13.77 -2.39
C ASP A 579 11.14 15.06 -1.63
N PRO A 580 10.40 15.41 -0.57
CA PRO A 580 10.63 16.59 0.25
C PRO A 580 11.88 16.50 1.14
N ASN A 581 12.63 15.39 1.14
CA ASN A 581 13.80 15.28 2.01
C ASN A 581 14.96 16.13 1.50
N CYS A 582 15.24 17.24 2.18
CA CYS A 582 16.36 18.09 1.82
C CYS A 582 17.69 17.44 2.20
N GLN A 583 18.58 17.36 1.22
CA GLN A 583 19.92 16.78 1.39
C GLN A 583 20.94 17.84 1.84
N ASN A 584 20.74 19.12 1.49
CA ASN A 584 21.68 20.20 1.80
C ASN A 584 21.01 21.33 2.60
N MET A 585 21.42 21.48 3.86
CA MET A 585 21.01 22.57 4.75
C MET A 585 22.14 23.60 4.83
N ILE A 586 21.86 24.86 4.49
CA ILE A 586 22.85 25.95 4.51
C ILE A 586 22.42 27.02 5.50
N ALA A 587 23.25 27.25 6.51
CA ALA A 587 23.06 28.36 7.44
C ALA A 587 23.36 29.69 6.72
N GLN A 588 22.49 30.68 6.88
CA GLN A 588 22.76 32.05 6.43
C GLN A 588 23.34 32.87 7.58
N ASP A 589 24.52 33.45 7.35
CA ASP A 589 25.08 34.47 8.24
C ASP A 589 24.23 35.75 8.20
N PHE A 590 24.15 36.45 9.33
CA PHE A 590 23.31 37.64 9.49
C PHE A 590 23.62 38.72 8.45
N MET A 591 22.67 38.98 7.55
CA MET A 591 22.55 40.29 6.91
C MET A 591 22.11 41.28 7.99
N LYS A 592 22.82 42.41 8.12
CA LYS A 592 22.56 43.45 9.14
C LYS A 592 21.06 43.78 9.20
N GLU A 593 20.45 43.55 10.37
CA GLU A 593 19.03 43.74 10.63
C GLU A 593 18.57 45.13 10.19
N THR A 594 17.65 45.20 9.24
CA THR A 594 16.78 46.35 9.05
C THR A 594 15.84 46.42 10.26
N LYS A 595 15.96 47.47 11.07
CA LYS A 595 15.06 47.74 12.20
C LYS A 595 13.61 47.72 11.71
N GLY A 596 12.80 46.74 12.12
CA GLY A 596 11.39 46.72 11.73
C GLY A 596 10.59 45.54 12.27
N GLU A 597 9.53 45.90 12.99
CA GLU A 597 8.33 45.13 13.36
C GLU A 597 8.48 44.06 14.48
N GLU A 598 7.68 44.23 15.54
CA GLU A 598 7.51 43.22 16.60
C GLU A 598 6.88 41.96 16.00
N GLU A 599 7.59 40.83 16.10
CA GLU A 599 7.10 39.53 15.64
C GLU A 599 6.02 39.00 16.62
N ASP A 600 4.81 38.77 16.11
CA ASP A 600 3.76 38.07 16.85
C ASP A 600 4.21 36.63 17.17
N GLN A 601 4.14 36.23 18.44
CA GLN A 601 4.44 34.87 18.89
C GLN A 601 3.17 34.20 19.39
N ILE A 602 3.01 32.92 19.09
CA ILE A 602 1.90 32.12 19.62
C ILE A 602 2.43 30.93 20.39
N GLU A 603 1.87 30.75 21.58
CA GLU A 603 2.12 29.59 22.43
C GLU A 603 1.55 28.32 21.81
N ILE A 604 2.38 27.27 21.79
CA ILE A 604 1.87 25.91 21.70
C ILE A 604 1.04 25.70 22.96
N PRO A 605 -0.24 25.35 22.89
CA PRO A 605 -1.01 25.18 24.11
C PRO A 605 -0.43 23.98 24.85
N PHE A 606 0.15 24.24 26.02
CA PHE A 606 1.00 23.32 26.75
C PHE A 606 0.27 22.80 27.99
N PHE A 607 0.34 21.49 28.22
CA PHE A 607 0.15 20.94 29.56
C PHE A 607 1.52 20.50 30.11
N PRO A 608 1.94 20.99 31.29
CA PRO A 608 3.19 20.56 31.89
C PRO A 608 3.16 19.07 32.18
N CYS A 609 4.02 18.30 31.52
CA CYS A 609 4.30 16.92 31.90
C CYS A 609 5.56 16.88 32.80
N ILE A 610 5.47 16.23 33.95
CA ILE A 610 6.57 16.03 34.92
C ILE A 610 6.96 14.55 34.91
N LYS A 611 8.25 14.25 35.08
CA LYS A 611 8.69 12.86 35.27
C LYS A 611 8.22 12.34 36.63
N CYS A 612 7.48 11.23 36.63
CA CYS A 612 7.23 10.43 37.82
C CYS A 612 8.58 10.01 38.44
N LYS A 613 8.77 10.21 39.74
CA LYS A 613 10.04 9.94 40.41
C LYS A 613 10.38 8.45 40.42
N ASP A 614 9.38 7.58 40.51
CA ASP A 614 9.57 6.14 40.67
C ASP A 614 9.75 5.42 39.34
N CYS A 615 8.92 5.74 38.33
CA CYS A 615 8.97 5.08 37.02
C CYS A 615 9.63 5.90 35.90
N GLN A 616 10.04 7.14 36.18
CA GLN A 616 10.72 8.06 35.26
C GLN A 616 9.93 8.46 33.99
N ARG A 617 8.65 8.08 33.88
CA ARG A 617 7.76 8.44 32.75
C ARG A 617 7.10 9.80 32.94
N MET A 618 6.71 10.42 31.83
CA MET A 618 6.06 11.73 31.80
C MET A 618 4.58 11.61 32.17
N VAL A 619 4.13 12.33 33.20
CA VAL A 619 2.72 12.38 33.66
C VAL A 619 2.25 13.83 33.60
N GLU A 620 1.01 14.05 33.17
CA GLU A 620 0.41 15.39 33.17
C GLU A 620 0.30 15.94 34.60
N LYS A 621 0.76 17.17 34.83
CA LYS A 621 0.82 17.81 36.16
C LYS A 621 -0.55 17.89 36.85
N GLN A 622 -1.63 17.95 36.07
CA GLN A 622 -3.00 17.97 36.59
C GLN A 622 -3.46 16.65 37.21
N LEU A 623 -2.74 15.55 36.99
CA LEU A 623 -3.00 14.24 37.61
C LEU A 623 -2.23 14.05 38.94
N ILE A 624 -1.36 14.99 39.32
CA ILE A 624 -0.46 14.91 40.49
C ILE A 624 -1.05 15.60 41.74
N SER A 625 -2.27 16.14 41.69
CA SER A 625 -2.93 16.68 42.89
C SER A 625 -3.48 15.61 43.83
N LEU A 626 -3.35 14.32 43.47
CA LEU A 626 -3.58 13.19 44.37
C LEU A 626 -2.30 13.01 45.22
N ASP A 627 -2.48 12.87 46.53
CA ASP A 627 -1.39 12.79 47.53
C ASP A 627 -0.22 11.92 47.03
N GLN A 628 0.99 12.50 47.02
CA GLN A 628 2.22 11.91 46.47
C GLN A 628 2.63 10.60 47.14
N SER A 629 2.01 10.25 48.27
CA SER A 629 2.22 8.99 48.97
C SER A 629 1.40 7.81 48.43
N LYS A 630 0.50 8.02 47.44
CA LYS A 630 -0.53 7.01 47.10
C LYS A 630 -0.83 6.72 45.62
N CYS A 631 -0.09 7.17 44.60
CA CYS A 631 -0.48 6.73 43.24
C CYS A 631 0.58 6.71 42.13
N SER A 632 0.47 5.64 41.32
CA SER A 632 0.91 5.58 39.94
C SER A 632 -0.34 5.37 39.05
N VAL A 633 -0.66 6.34 38.18
CA VAL A 633 -1.80 6.27 37.25
C VAL A 633 -1.39 5.45 36.02
N HIS A 634 -2.16 4.41 35.68
CA HIS A 634 -1.87 3.51 34.55
C HIS A 634 -3.09 3.40 33.62
N ASN A 635 -2.85 3.44 32.31
CA ASN A 635 -3.88 3.24 31.27
C ASN A 635 -3.79 1.82 30.67
N ASP A 636 -4.73 1.43 29.82
CA ASP A 636 -4.71 0.11 29.15
C ASP A 636 -3.46 -0.16 28.27
N PHE A 637 -2.60 0.84 28.01
CA PHE A 637 -1.34 0.70 27.28
C PHE A 637 -0.11 0.52 28.20
N THR A 638 -0.33 0.34 29.49
CA THR A 638 0.75 0.16 30.47
C THR A 638 1.35 -1.24 30.35
N CYS A 639 2.67 -1.38 30.55
CA CYS A 639 3.31 -2.68 30.42
C CYS A 639 2.85 -3.65 31.52
N PHE A 640 2.93 -4.95 31.21
CA PHE A 640 2.52 -6.05 32.07
C PHE A 640 3.04 -5.93 33.52
N LEU A 641 4.31 -5.52 33.69
CA LEU A 641 4.94 -5.34 35.00
C LEU A 641 4.29 -4.26 35.88
N CYS A 642 3.82 -3.16 35.28
CA CYS A 642 3.14 -2.10 36.02
C CYS A 642 1.71 -2.50 36.39
N LEU A 643 1.03 -3.24 35.51
CA LEU A 643 -0.28 -3.81 35.79
C LEU A 643 -0.17 -4.82 36.95
N GLU A 644 0.86 -5.66 36.94
CA GLU A 644 1.16 -6.65 37.98
C GLU A 644 1.41 -5.97 39.34
N LEU A 645 2.21 -4.90 39.37
CA LEU A 645 2.44 -4.09 40.57
C LEU A 645 1.14 -3.55 41.18
N VAL A 646 0.30 -2.88 40.38
CA VAL A 646 -1.00 -2.35 40.84
C VAL A 646 -1.90 -3.45 41.38
N THR A 647 -1.99 -4.58 40.68
CA THR A 647 -2.80 -5.71 41.11
C THR A 647 -2.23 -6.47 42.30
N SER A 648 -0.92 -6.32 42.59
CA SER A 648 -0.25 -6.97 43.70
C SER A 648 -0.35 -6.17 45.00
N GLU A 649 -0.37 -4.85 44.91
CA GLU A 649 -0.48 -3.95 46.07
C GLU A 649 -1.93 -3.71 46.49
N ASP A 650 -2.88 -3.74 45.54
CA ASP A 650 -4.30 -3.53 45.82
C ASP A 650 -5.12 -4.77 45.46
N LYS A 651 -5.89 -5.28 46.43
CA LYS A 651 -6.71 -6.49 46.25
C LYS A 651 -7.96 -6.25 45.39
N GLU A 652 -8.35 -4.99 45.19
CA GLU A 652 -9.55 -4.61 44.42
C GLU A 652 -9.33 -3.35 43.57
N PRO A 653 -8.44 -3.38 42.57
CA PRO A 653 -8.22 -2.22 41.70
C PRO A 653 -9.50 -1.88 40.94
N ARG A 654 -9.81 -0.58 40.85
CA ARG A 654 -11.01 -0.09 40.15
C ARG A 654 -10.66 0.38 38.75
N CYS A 655 -11.53 0.02 37.82
CA CYS A 655 -11.43 0.42 36.45
C CYS A 655 -12.41 1.57 36.17
N CYS A 656 -11.90 2.72 35.71
CA CYS A 656 -12.72 3.84 35.29
C CYS A 656 -12.45 4.17 33.82
N VAL A 657 -13.50 4.56 33.09
CA VAL A 657 -13.36 5.04 31.71
C VAL A 657 -13.39 6.56 31.73
N ILE A 658 -12.30 7.19 31.32
CA ILE A 658 -12.15 8.64 31.23
C ILE A 658 -11.86 8.97 29.77
N ASN A 659 -12.72 9.77 29.13
CA ASN A 659 -12.57 10.18 27.72
C ASN A 659 -12.37 8.99 26.76
N ASN A 660 -13.15 7.91 26.92
CA ASN A 660 -13.07 6.65 26.17
C ASN A 660 -11.79 5.81 26.38
N PHE A 661 -10.90 6.21 27.28
CA PHE A 661 -9.76 5.41 27.70
C PHE A 661 -10.04 4.77 29.05
N LYS A 662 -9.68 3.50 29.18
CA LYS A 662 -9.84 2.74 30.40
C LYS A 662 -8.56 2.90 31.24
N TYR A 663 -8.74 3.29 32.49
CA TYR A 663 -7.71 3.51 33.48
C TYR A 663 -7.95 2.58 34.66
N ILE A 664 -6.86 2.11 35.26
CA ILE A 664 -6.91 1.26 36.44
C ILE A 664 -6.31 2.07 37.60
N PHE A 665 -7.12 2.23 38.63
CA PHE A 665 -6.80 2.96 39.85
C PHE A 665 -6.73 1.98 41.02
N HIS A 666 -5.94 2.33 42.04
CA HIS A 666 -6.19 1.80 43.37
C HIS A 666 -7.59 2.21 43.83
N LYS A 667 -8.24 1.38 44.65
CA LYS A 667 -9.62 1.60 45.13
C LYS A 667 -9.79 2.99 45.77
N GLU A 668 -8.87 3.35 46.66
CA GLU A 668 -8.87 4.65 47.35
C GLU A 668 -8.70 5.83 46.36
N CYS A 669 -7.85 5.67 45.34
CA CYS A 669 -7.62 6.70 44.31
C CYS A 669 -8.83 6.89 43.40
N SER A 670 -9.55 5.82 43.09
CA SER A 670 -10.80 5.88 42.33
C SER A 670 -11.87 6.66 43.09
N GLU A 671 -11.99 6.44 44.39
CA GLU A 671 -12.97 7.12 45.26
C GLU A 671 -12.65 8.61 45.40
N GLU A 672 -11.37 8.98 45.50
CA GLU A 672 -10.94 10.38 45.54
C GLU A 672 -11.15 11.08 44.18
N TYR A 673 -10.85 10.40 43.06
CA TYR A 673 -11.10 10.92 41.72
C TYR A 673 -12.60 11.16 41.45
N GLU A 674 -13.47 10.22 41.84
CA GLU A 674 -14.92 10.40 41.77
C GLU A 674 -15.40 11.57 42.63
N THR A 675 -14.81 11.77 43.81
CA THR A 675 -15.12 12.91 44.67
C THR A 675 -14.75 14.25 44.00
N ILE A 676 -13.59 14.33 43.33
CA ILE A 676 -13.17 15.53 42.58
C ILE A 676 -14.09 15.78 41.38
N LEU A 677 -14.48 14.74 40.65
CA LEU A 677 -15.43 14.86 39.54
C LEU A 677 -16.80 15.36 40.00
N ASN A 678 -17.29 14.85 41.12
CA ASN A 678 -18.57 15.29 41.69
C ASN A 678 -18.51 16.75 42.14
N ARG A 679 -17.42 17.17 42.82
CA ARG A 679 -17.21 18.60 43.15
C ARG A 679 -17.14 19.51 41.93
N LYS A 680 -16.59 19.04 40.81
CA LYS A 680 -16.55 19.81 39.56
C LYS A 680 -17.90 19.89 38.86
N LYS A 681 -18.75 18.87 38.98
CA LYS A 681 -20.15 18.94 38.51
C LYS A 681 -20.94 19.98 39.30
N ASP A 682 -20.79 20.00 40.62
CA ASP A 682 -21.45 20.98 41.47
C ASP A 682 -21.01 22.44 41.17
N LEU A 683 -19.80 22.64 40.63
CA LEU A 683 -19.29 23.96 40.21
C LEU A 683 -19.72 24.37 38.79
N LEU A 684 -20.23 23.44 37.98
CA LEU A 684 -20.70 23.70 36.61
C LEU A 684 -22.23 23.82 36.53
N ASP A 685 -22.94 23.41 37.58
CA ASP A 685 -24.39 23.57 37.75
C ASP A 685 -24.77 24.86 38.52
N PHE A 686 -23.80 25.74 38.83
CA PHE A 686 -23.96 27.13 39.27
C PHE A 686 -23.56 28.08 38.14
#